data_AF-A0A2U1QGI8-F1
#
_entry.id   AF-A0A2U1QGI8-F1
#
_cell.length_a   1.000
_cell.length_b   1.000
_cell.length_c   1.000
_cell.angle_alpha   90.00
_cell.angle_beta   90.00
_cell.angle_gamma   90.00
#
_symmetry.space_group_name_H-M   'P 1'
#
loop_
_entity.id
_entity.type
_entity.pdbx_description
1 polymer ?
#
loop_
_entity_poly.entity_id
_entity_poly.type
_entity_poly.pdbx_seq_one_letter_code
_entity_poly.pdbx_strand_id
1 'polypeptide(L)'
;MTTVVPTSEEDPVLSVVRFTAEMSWAEAGPEVAEQQVSSLCLEAQECVVSGRWLDLASLMITSADLILNKASDKDVECIFTIICNLVKKPESLDEVLEMAKLLSTKIAQQTNDKPALRLKILFNLYNLLENPYCRFQVYMKALLLALSGKVVDHIIPSFKKIDSFLKEWELGVQDQRELFLAIAKVLKEHKSSPKETLKFLTKYLATFSGEDANAMEEAKEEAAYTIIEFVKSPDMFQSDLLEMPAVAQLEQDTKYALVYQLLKIFQTQRLDAYLAFQTANSELLTSHGLVHEECVAKMRLLSMVDLASDESGQISYSLIKDTLQIEDDEVEPWVVKAITAKLIDCKIDQMNQVIRVSRYTERVFGPRQWQALREKLATWKSNIANVITTVQANKVTEEGTQAVQVLSLAFLESLHHQISYMQTQVGILLQQIHSEKNESVTLSRFSDQVIRFAVLLDKLAQSFSSMHGNTTIITSETYHSNDALTVYEDLSEQGDNENENEEGLIKSKEVVHYIRPKPNRLPDGKKNFLDLDVINPSLGLGCTRMTADLDRYSSYTRYSSCPDDWELAQKLILKGCDPLPRRICFSRTPPHYDKPLSLDTSLWTKPSDSNILWNRYKCKNYNCLVSIETLNKRGFHKCSDCFNLSKIGWEVPLDGSESAEISINEVLALKKGEIRVGLDFSPTTGTFAALMRERNVTIVSATVNLGAPFNEVISLRGLIPLYVSIGTRLPFFDSTLDLVHTTLYLDGWIDLELLEYVLFDWDRVLRPKGVLWVDRFFCKKEDMKAYINVFEKLGYTKVIWKVVAKKDKIDDELYLSAVLEKPLELKSTQTL
;
A
#
# COMPACT_ATOMS: atom_id res chain seq x y z
N MET A 1 41.10 -36.03 8.39
CA MET A 1 40.31 -34.81 8.13
C MET A 1 40.21 -34.04 9.43
N THR A 2 41.22 -33.25 9.70
CA THR A 2 41.30 -32.34 10.85
C THR A 2 40.63 -31.05 10.40
N THR A 3 39.40 -30.81 10.85
CA THR A 3 38.81 -29.46 10.86
C THR A 3 39.81 -28.53 11.55
N VAL A 4 40.21 -27.45 10.90
CA VAL A 4 41.07 -26.43 11.49
C VAL A 4 40.29 -25.75 12.62
N VAL A 5 40.49 -26.26 13.85
CA VAL A 5 40.10 -25.60 15.09
C VAL A 5 41.34 -24.85 15.56
N PRO A 6 41.29 -23.54 15.86
CA PRO A 6 42.44 -22.83 16.41
C PRO A 6 42.66 -23.31 17.84
N THR A 7 43.53 -24.30 18.00
CA THR A 7 43.99 -24.81 19.30
C THR A 7 45.52 -24.75 19.35
N SER A 8 46.07 -23.54 19.35
CA SER A 8 47.41 -23.22 19.87
C SER A 8 47.55 -21.69 19.99
N GLU A 9 48.51 -21.24 20.81
CA GLU A 9 48.92 -19.83 20.94
C GLU A 9 49.62 -19.27 19.67
N GLU A 10 49.54 -19.97 18.54
CA GLU A 10 50.19 -19.59 17.28
C GLU A 10 49.29 -18.67 16.45
N ASP A 11 49.91 -17.72 15.73
CA ASP A 11 49.20 -16.80 14.84
C ASP A 11 48.39 -17.59 13.77
N PRO A 12 47.07 -17.34 13.64
CA PRO A 12 46.22 -18.00 12.65
C PRO A 12 46.75 -17.91 11.20
N VAL A 13 47.49 -16.85 10.88
CA VAL A 13 48.11 -16.64 9.57
C VAL A 13 49.22 -17.67 9.32
N LEU A 14 50.09 -17.90 10.31
CA LEU A 14 51.18 -18.88 10.23
C LEU A 14 50.64 -20.32 10.16
N SER A 15 49.52 -20.59 10.86
CA SER A 15 48.83 -21.87 10.80
C SER A 15 48.32 -22.18 9.38
N VAL A 16 47.76 -21.17 8.69
CA VAL A 16 47.30 -21.31 7.30
C VAL A 16 48.49 -21.49 6.34
N VAL A 17 49.59 -20.74 6.51
CA VAL A 17 50.80 -20.91 5.69
C VAL A 17 51.35 -22.33 5.83
N ARG A 18 51.47 -22.84 7.06
CA ARG A 18 51.96 -24.20 7.31
C ARG A 18 51.07 -25.25 6.66
N PHE A 19 49.76 -25.16 6.86
CA PHE A 19 48.79 -26.09 6.26
C PHE A 19 48.85 -26.09 4.73
N THR A 20 48.91 -24.91 4.12
CA THR A 20 48.98 -24.78 2.65
C THR A 20 50.32 -25.26 2.09
N ALA A 21 51.43 -25.04 2.80
CA ALA A 21 52.73 -25.57 2.42
C ALA A 21 52.78 -27.11 2.51
N GLU A 22 52.26 -27.69 3.60
CA GLU A 22 52.16 -29.16 3.75
C GLU A 22 51.32 -29.79 2.64
N MET A 23 50.23 -29.13 2.23
CA MET A 23 49.42 -29.56 1.08
C MET A 23 50.18 -29.46 -0.26
N SER A 24 50.96 -28.40 -0.47
CA SER A 24 51.73 -28.19 -1.71
C SER A 24 52.86 -29.19 -1.88
N TRP A 25 53.45 -29.68 -0.79
CA TRP A 25 54.56 -30.64 -0.78
C TRP A 25 54.17 -32.06 -0.38
N ALA A 26 52.86 -32.38 -0.28
CA ALA A 26 52.37 -33.69 0.15
C ALA A 26 52.81 -34.87 -0.73
N GLU A 27 53.16 -34.60 -2.00
CA GLU A 27 53.63 -35.60 -2.97
C GLU A 27 55.17 -35.69 -3.03
N ALA A 28 55.88 -34.83 -2.29
CA ALA A 28 57.33 -34.89 -2.16
C ALA A 28 57.75 -35.82 -1.00
N GLY A 29 58.96 -36.38 -1.07
CA GLY A 29 59.50 -37.21 0.02
C GLY A 29 59.59 -36.44 1.35
N PRO A 30 59.51 -37.13 2.50
CA PRO A 30 59.37 -36.48 3.81
C PRO A 30 60.50 -35.50 4.14
N GLU A 31 61.74 -35.81 3.76
CA GLU A 31 62.90 -34.93 3.98
C GLU A 31 62.84 -33.62 3.17
N VAL A 32 62.31 -33.68 1.94
CA VAL A 32 62.19 -32.50 1.06
C VAL A 32 60.97 -31.66 1.46
N ALA A 33 59.86 -32.31 1.80
CA ALA A 33 58.64 -31.64 2.23
C ALA A 33 58.86 -30.86 3.54
N GLU A 34 59.51 -31.46 4.54
CA GLU A 34 59.76 -30.81 5.83
C GLU A 34 60.68 -29.59 5.67
N GLN A 35 61.75 -29.70 4.88
CA GLN A 35 62.67 -28.59 4.62
C GLN A 35 61.99 -27.40 3.93
N GLN A 36 61.14 -27.66 2.93
CA GLN A 36 60.45 -26.61 2.18
C GLN A 36 59.32 -25.96 2.99
N VAL A 37 58.57 -26.75 3.77
CA VAL A 37 57.53 -26.24 4.69
C VAL A 37 58.16 -25.34 5.75
N SER A 38 59.27 -25.76 6.36
CA SER A 38 59.98 -24.91 7.35
C SER A 38 60.49 -23.61 6.73
N SER A 39 61.00 -23.64 5.50
CA SER A 39 61.47 -22.43 4.80
C SER A 39 60.34 -21.42 4.57
N LEU A 40 59.18 -21.87 4.07
CA LEU A 40 58.02 -21.00 3.80
C LEU A 40 57.42 -20.43 5.08
N CYS A 41 57.40 -21.20 6.18
CA CYS A 41 56.96 -20.72 7.49
C CYS A 41 57.90 -19.65 8.06
N LEU A 42 59.22 -19.79 7.88
CA LEU A 42 60.20 -18.78 8.29
C LEU A 42 60.05 -17.48 7.50
N GLU A 43 59.86 -17.56 6.18
CA GLU A 43 59.62 -16.42 5.32
C GLU A 43 58.32 -15.68 5.70
N ALA A 44 57.24 -16.43 5.98
CA ALA A 44 56.00 -15.85 6.46
C ALA A 44 56.15 -15.16 7.82
N GLN A 45 56.89 -15.78 8.75
CA GLN A 45 57.16 -15.19 10.06
C GLN A 45 57.99 -13.91 9.94
N GLU A 46 58.96 -13.86 9.04
CA GLU A 46 59.74 -12.66 8.74
C GLU A 46 58.84 -11.54 8.17
N CYS A 47 57.91 -11.87 7.29
CA CYS A 47 56.96 -10.89 6.73
C CYS A 47 56.04 -10.31 7.82
N VAL A 48 55.55 -11.14 8.75
CA VAL A 48 54.73 -10.69 9.89
C VAL A 48 55.52 -9.75 10.81
N VAL A 49 56.76 -10.10 11.17
CA VAL A 49 57.61 -9.29 12.06
C VAL A 49 58.02 -7.98 11.40
N SER A 50 58.26 -7.99 10.09
CA SER A 50 58.71 -6.82 9.33
C SER A 50 57.56 -5.92 8.86
N GLY A 51 56.30 -6.30 9.12
CA GLY A 51 55.12 -5.58 8.65
C GLY A 51 54.92 -5.60 7.13
N ARG A 52 55.49 -6.59 6.42
CA ARG A 52 55.39 -6.74 4.95
C ARG A 52 54.13 -7.54 4.59
N TRP A 53 52.96 -6.91 4.76
CA TRP A 53 51.66 -7.59 4.63
C TRP A 53 51.30 -7.95 3.18
N LEU A 54 51.68 -7.11 2.21
CA LEU A 54 51.49 -7.41 0.78
C LEU A 54 52.26 -8.67 0.34
N ASP A 55 53.53 -8.80 0.76
CA ASP A 55 54.37 -9.96 0.45
C ASP A 55 53.79 -11.23 1.09
N LEU A 56 53.31 -11.13 2.33
CA LEU A 56 52.65 -12.23 3.03
C LEU A 56 51.37 -12.68 2.33
N ALA A 57 50.52 -11.73 1.89
CA ALA A 57 49.32 -12.06 1.13
C ALA A 57 49.66 -12.73 -0.20
N SER A 58 50.69 -12.26 -0.91
CA SER A 58 51.20 -12.86 -2.15
C SER A 58 51.69 -14.30 -1.93
N LEU A 59 52.44 -14.55 -0.86
CA LEU A 59 52.91 -15.87 -0.48
C LEU A 59 51.73 -16.83 -0.24
N MET A 60 50.73 -16.41 0.54
CA MET A 60 49.58 -17.24 0.89
C MET A 60 48.68 -17.59 -0.31
N ILE A 61 48.52 -16.67 -1.27
CA ILE A 61 47.68 -16.91 -2.45
C ILE A 61 48.42 -17.62 -3.59
N THR A 62 49.73 -17.82 -3.50
CA THR A 62 50.50 -18.57 -4.51
C THR A 62 49.95 -19.99 -4.67
N SER A 63 49.48 -20.60 -3.56
CA SER A 63 48.84 -21.93 -3.55
C SER A 63 47.30 -21.88 -3.66
N ALA A 64 46.70 -20.72 -4.01
CA ALA A 64 45.25 -20.54 -4.03
C ALA A 64 44.52 -21.56 -4.92
N ASP A 65 45.06 -21.86 -6.10
CA ASP A 65 44.45 -22.81 -7.04
C ASP A 65 44.50 -24.25 -6.48
N LEU A 66 45.54 -24.60 -5.72
CA LEU A 66 45.63 -25.90 -5.05
C LEU A 66 44.59 -26.03 -3.92
N ILE A 67 44.43 -24.96 -3.13
CA ILE A 67 43.48 -24.90 -2.01
C ILE A 67 42.05 -25.06 -2.52
N LEU A 68 41.68 -24.33 -3.57
CA LEU A 68 40.32 -24.36 -4.14
C LEU A 68 39.95 -25.75 -4.70
N ASN A 69 40.94 -26.48 -5.25
CA ASN A 69 40.76 -27.80 -5.86
C ASN A 69 40.84 -28.98 -4.86
N LYS A 70 41.80 -28.98 -3.92
CA LYS A 70 42.07 -30.13 -3.05
C LYS A 70 41.43 -30.05 -1.65
N ALA A 71 41.10 -28.85 -1.15
CA ALA A 71 40.52 -28.69 0.19
C ALA A 71 38.98 -28.81 0.18
N SER A 72 38.39 -29.12 1.34
CA SER A 72 36.93 -29.14 1.48
C SER A 72 36.36 -27.71 1.42
N ASP A 73 35.10 -27.54 0.99
CA ASP A 73 34.50 -26.22 0.85
C ASP A 73 34.50 -25.41 2.16
N LYS A 74 34.38 -26.09 3.32
CA LYS A 74 34.48 -25.46 4.64
C LYS A 74 35.89 -24.97 4.94
N ASP A 75 36.90 -25.77 4.62
CA ASP A 75 38.30 -25.40 4.85
C ASP A 75 38.71 -24.24 3.93
N VAL A 76 38.24 -24.24 2.67
CA VAL A 76 38.43 -23.13 1.73
C VAL A 76 37.85 -21.82 2.31
N GLU A 77 36.61 -21.84 2.81
CA GLU A 77 36.00 -20.64 3.42
C GLU A 77 36.81 -20.13 4.62
N CYS A 78 37.25 -21.02 5.51
CA CYS A 78 38.06 -20.66 6.67
C CYS A 78 39.42 -20.06 6.25
N ILE A 79 40.14 -20.73 5.35
CA ILE A 79 41.46 -20.30 4.86
C ILE A 79 41.38 -18.93 4.20
N PHE A 80 40.44 -18.75 3.26
CA PHE A 80 40.30 -17.47 2.56
C PHE A 80 39.74 -16.36 3.46
N THR A 81 38.99 -16.68 4.51
CA THR A 81 38.59 -15.69 5.52
C THR A 81 39.81 -15.15 6.27
N ILE A 82 40.75 -16.03 6.64
CA ILE A 82 42.00 -15.62 7.31
C ILE A 82 42.87 -14.79 6.36
N ILE A 83 43.00 -15.21 5.10
CA ILE A 83 43.75 -14.46 4.06
C ILE A 83 43.12 -13.08 3.84
N CYS A 84 41.80 -12.98 3.69
CA CYS A 84 41.13 -11.70 3.46
C CYS A 84 41.21 -10.77 4.68
N ASN A 85 41.29 -11.30 5.90
CA ASN A 85 41.47 -10.50 7.11
C ASN A 85 42.83 -9.77 7.17
N LEU A 86 43.83 -10.20 6.40
CA LEU A 86 45.12 -9.51 6.33
C LEU A 86 45.00 -8.07 5.84
N VAL A 87 43.97 -7.76 5.06
CA VAL A 87 43.72 -6.43 4.49
C VAL A 87 43.43 -5.37 5.57
N LYS A 88 43.14 -5.78 6.81
CA LYS A 88 42.96 -4.88 7.96
C LYS A 88 44.26 -4.53 8.70
N LYS A 89 45.39 -5.14 8.32
CA LYS A 89 46.68 -4.99 9.02
C LYS A 89 47.55 -3.82 8.54
N PRO A 90 47.61 -3.49 7.23
CA PRO A 90 48.38 -2.33 6.77
C PRO A 90 47.80 -1.01 7.26
N GLU A 91 48.67 -0.05 7.58
CA GLU A 91 48.28 1.33 7.89
C GLU A 91 48.15 2.19 6.62
N SER A 92 48.80 1.79 5.52
CA SER A 92 48.80 2.52 4.25
C SER A 92 47.60 2.13 3.37
N LEU A 93 46.83 3.12 2.93
CA LEU A 93 45.70 2.92 2.01
C LEU A 93 46.12 2.35 0.65
N ASP A 94 47.31 2.72 0.16
CA ASP A 94 47.84 2.21 -1.11
C ASP A 94 48.17 0.71 -1.02
N GLU A 95 48.70 0.27 0.13
CA GLU A 95 48.99 -1.14 0.38
C GLU A 95 47.69 -1.95 0.49
N VAL A 96 46.67 -1.42 1.17
CA VAL A 96 45.33 -2.02 1.24
C VAL A 96 44.71 -2.18 -0.16
N LEU A 97 44.87 -1.17 -1.03
CA LEU A 97 44.36 -1.20 -2.39
C LEU A 97 45.08 -2.25 -3.25
N GLU A 98 46.42 -2.33 -3.18
CA GLU A 98 47.20 -3.33 -3.90
C GLU A 98 46.90 -4.75 -3.40
N MET A 99 46.73 -4.94 -2.09
CA MET A 99 46.28 -6.23 -1.53
C MET A 99 44.87 -6.59 -2.02
N ALA A 100 43.92 -5.66 -2.02
CA ALA A 100 42.56 -5.91 -2.49
C ALA A 100 42.54 -6.29 -3.99
N LYS A 101 43.33 -5.62 -4.82
CA LYS A 101 43.50 -5.95 -6.25
C LYS A 101 44.12 -7.33 -6.44
N LEU A 102 45.19 -7.62 -5.70
CA LEU A 102 45.90 -8.89 -5.77
C LEU A 102 44.99 -10.07 -5.39
N LEU A 103 44.33 -9.97 -4.23
CA LEU A 103 43.43 -11.01 -3.72
C LEU A 103 42.24 -11.21 -4.66
N SER A 104 41.55 -10.13 -5.04
CA SER A 104 40.36 -10.23 -5.90
C SER A 104 40.68 -10.78 -7.28
N THR A 105 41.82 -10.42 -7.86
CA THR A 105 42.28 -10.95 -9.16
C THR A 105 42.60 -12.44 -9.07
N LYS A 106 43.32 -12.87 -8.02
CA LYS A 106 43.70 -14.28 -7.86
C LYS A 106 42.49 -15.18 -7.58
N ILE A 107 41.52 -14.71 -6.78
CA ILE A 107 40.26 -15.43 -6.53
C ILE A 107 39.45 -15.56 -7.82
N ALA A 108 39.43 -14.54 -8.67
CA ALA A 108 38.66 -14.51 -9.92
C ALA A 108 39.33 -15.22 -11.12
N GLN A 109 40.55 -15.77 -10.98
CA GLN A 109 41.37 -16.24 -12.12
C GLN A 109 40.82 -17.50 -12.84
N GLN A 110 40.13 -18.41 -12.15
CA GLN A 110 39.53 -19.62 -12.74
C GLN A 110 38.01 -19.59 -12.57
N THR A 111 37.31 -19.11 -13.59
CA THR A 111 35.90 -18.70 -13.49
C THR A 111 34.90 -19.86 -13.49
N ASN A 112 35.31 -21.05 -13.96
CA ASN A 112 34.42 -22.21 -14.10
C ASN A 112 34.44 -23.16 -12.89
N ASP A 113 35.44 -23.03 -12.01
CA ASP A 113 35.62 -23.89 -10.85
C ASP A 113 35.01 -23.25 -9.60
N LYS A 114 34.00 -23.89 -9.01
CA LYS A 114 33.23 -23.42 -7.84
C LYS A 114 32.90 -21.91 -7.84
N PRO A 115 32.24 -21.37 -8.89
CA PRO A 115 32.02 -19.93 -9.06
C PRO A 115 31.21 -19.29 -7.92
N ALA A 116 30.21 -19.99 -7.36
CA ALA A 116 29.42 -19.49 -6.24
C ALA A 116 30.26 -19.35 -4.94
N LEU A 117 31.17 -20.29 -4.69
CA LEU A 117 32.07 -20.24 -3.53
C LEU A 117 33.07 -19.09 -3.65
N ARG A 118 33.68 -18.91 -4.83
CA ARG A 118 34.58 -17.79 -5.11
C ARG A 118 33.87 -16.44 -4.98
N LEU A 119 32.62 -16.33 -5.43
CA LEU A 119 31.80 -15.14 -5.25
C LEU A 119 31.52 -14.85 -3.76
N LYS A 120 31.23 -15.88 -2.97
CA LYS A 120 31.07 -15.75 -1.51
C LYS A 120 32.35 -15.23 -0.83
N ILE A 121 33.52 -15.71 -1.25
CA ILE A 121 34.82 -15.22 -0.75
C ILE A 121 35.04 -13.75 -1.13
N LEU A 122 34.73 -13.35 -2.38
CA LEU A 122 34.83 -11.95 -2.80
C LEU A 122 33.90 -11.02 -2.00
N PHE A 123 32.68 -11.45 -1.67
CA PHE A 123 31.79 -10.68 -0.80
C PHE A 123 32.30 -10.60 0.64
N ASN A 124 32.98 -11.63 1.14
CA ASN A 124 33.66 -11.54 2.43
C ASN A 124 34.76 -10.45 2.39
N LEU A 125 35.62 -10.48 1.37
CA LEU A 125 36.64 -9.45 1.16
C LEU A 125 36.02 -8.03 1.06
N TYR A 126 34.93 -7.88 0.30
CA TYR A 126 34.19 -6.62 0.18
C TYR A 126 33.73 -6.09 1.56
N ASN A 127 33.18 -6.95 2.41
CA ASN A 127 32.67 -6.56 3.73
C ASN A 127 33.78 -6.21 4.72
N LEU A 128 35.01 -6.69 4.52
CA LEU A 128 36.17 -6.41 5.37
C LEU A 128 36.85 -5.08 5.03
N LEU A 129 36.69 -4.58 3.81
CA LEU A 129 37.25 -3.32 3.35
C LEU A 129 36.47 -2.14 3.94
N GLU A 130 37.17 -1.13 4.44
CA GLU A 130 36.57 0.13 4.92
C GLU A 130 36.59 1.23 3.86
N ASN A 131 37.58 1.19 2.96
CA ASN A 131 37.74 2.18 1.89
C ASN A 131 36.70 1.98 0.76
N PRO A 132 35.93 3.01 0.38
CA PRO A 132 34.89 2.91 -0.64
C PRO A 132 35.40 2.53 -2.04
N TYR A 133 36.57 3.03 -2.46
CA TYR A 133 37.14 2.73 -3.77
C TYR A 133 37.64 1.28 -3.86
N CYS A 134 38.23 0.76 -2.76
CA CYS A 134 38.62 -0.65 -2.68
C CYS A 134 37.39 -1.58 -2.77
N ARG A 135 36.28 -1.20 -2.12
CA ARG A 135 34.99 -1.91 -2.22
C ARG A 135 34.49 -1.96 -3.66
N PHE A 136 34.55 -0.85 -4.38
CA PHE A 136 34.21 -0.80 -5.80
C PHE A 136 35.06 -1.77 -6.65
N GLN A 137 36.38 -1.76 -6.49
CA GLN A 137 37.29 -2.63 -7.25
C GLN A 137 36.98 -4.13 -7.03
N VAL A 138 36.76 -4.54 -5.78
CA VAL A 138 36.38 -5.93 -5.45
C VAL A 138 35.00 -6.27 -6.01
N TYR A 139 34.04 -5.34 -5.94
CA TYR A 139 32.70 -5.53 -6.48
C TYR A 139 32.70 -5.69 -8.01
N MET A 140 33.54 -4.93 -8.73
CA MET A 140 33.72 -5.09 -10.17
C MET A 140 34.26 -6.48 -10.54
N LYS A 141 35.24 -7.00 -9.79
CA LYS A 141 35.72 -8.38 -9.98
C LYS A 141 34.64 -9.42 -9.68
N ALA A 142 33.78 -9.18 -8.68
CA ALA A 142 32.65 -10.05 -8.38
C ALA A 142 31.61 -10.08 -9.52
N LEU A 143 31.31 -8.95 -10.16
CA LEU A 143 30.44 -8.89 -11.34
C LEU A 143 31.01 -9.68 -12.52
N LEU A 144 32.29 -9.51 -12.82
CA LEU A 144 32.97 -10.23 -13.91
C LEU A 144 33.03 -11.74 -13.64
N LEU A 145 33.25 -12.15 -12.38
CA LEU A 145 33.21 -13.55 -11.98
C LEU A 145 31.80 -14.14 -12.12
N ALA A 146 30.76 -13.39 -11.71
CA ALA A 146 29.38 -13.84 -11.83
C ALA A 146 28.97 -14.08 -13.29
N LEU A 147 29.40 -13.20 -14.21
CA LEU A 147 29.22 -13.32 -15.65
C LEU A 147 29.92 -14.57 -16.21
N SER A 148 31.22 -14.67 -16.00
CA SER A 148 32.05 -15.75 -16.54
C SER A 148 31.71 -17.12 -15.95
N GLY A 149 31.33 -17.16 -14.67
CA GLY A 149 30.92 -18.37 -13.95
C GLY A 149 29.44 -18.74 -14.11
N LYS A 150 28.65 -17.97 -14.87
CA LYS A 150 27.19 -18.17 -15.08
C LYS A 150 26.38 -18.30 -13.78
N VAL A 151 26.77 -17.56 -12.74
CA VAL A 151 26.11 -17.54 -11.42
C VAL A 151 25.52 -16.15 -11.11
N VAL A 152 24.89 -15.56 -12.12
CA VAL A 152 24.37 -14.18 -12.08
C VAL A 152 23.24 -14.00 -11.04
N ASP A 153 22.49 -15.05 -10.71
CA ASP A 153 21.38 -15.04 -9.73
C ASP A 153 21.82 -14.55 -8.35
N HIS A 154 23.07 -14.84 -7.96
CA HIS A 154 23.60 -14.49 -6.64
C HIS A 154 23.92 -12.99 -6.50
N ILE A 155 24.17 -12.28 -7.60
CA ILE A 155 24.55 -10.86 -7.56
C ILE A 155 23.38 -9.92 -7.85
N ILE A 156 22.35 -10.35 -8.60
CA ILE A 156 21.18 -9.50 -8.94
C ILE A 156 20.53 -8.78 -7.75
N PRO A 157 20.37 -9.39 -6.56
CA PRO A 157 19.79 -8.69 -5.41
C PRO A 157 20.53 -7.42 -4.99
N SER A 158 21.85 -7.30 -5.27
CA SER A 158 22.62 -6.11 -4.93
C SER A 158 22.28 -4.90 -5.80
N PHE A 159 21.72 -5.09 -6.99
CA PHE A 159 21.42 -3.99 -7.92
C PHE A 159 20.37 -3.01 -7.39
N LYS A 160 19.51 -3.46 -6.47
CA LYS A 160 18.56 -2.58 -5.76
C LYS A 160 19.26 -1.51 -4.90
N LYS A 161 20.51 -1.76 -4.50
CA LYS A 161 21.31 -0.86 -3.65
C LYS A 161 22.32 -0.02 -4.44
N ILE A 162 22.35 -0.12 -5.77
CA ILE A 162 23.39 0.53 -6.58
C ILE A 162 23.37 2.06 -6.46
N ASP A 163 22.19 2.68 -6.32
CA ASP A 163 22.08 4.13 -6.14
C ASP A 163 22.64 4.58 -4.78
N SER A 164 22.67 3.69 -3.78
CA SER A 164 23.36 3.92 -2.51
C SER A 164 24.87 3.75 -2.67
N PHE A 165 25.30 2.72 -3.41
CA PHE A 165 26.72 2.45 -3.65
C PHE A 165 27.39 3.58 -4.45
N LEU A 166 26.71 4.14 -5.45
CA LEU A 166 27.21 5.28 -6.21
C LEU A 166 27.47 6.52 -5.33
N LYS A 167 26.64 6.74 -4.31
CA LYS A 167 26.82 7.84 -3.35
C LYS A 167 27.97 7.57 -2.37
N GLU A 168 28.14 6.30 -1.99
CA GLU A 168 29.20 5.89 -1.06
C GLU A 168 30.58 5.88 -1.71
N TRP A 169 30.67 5.44 -2.97
CA TRP A 169 31.94 5.23 -3.67
C TRP A 169 32.51 6.48 -4.34
N GLU A 170 31.72 7.55 -4.50
CA GLU A 170 32.14 8.82 -5.13
C GLU A 170 32.93 8.62 -6.44
N LEU A 171 32.43 7.72 -7.29
CA LEU A 171 33.14 7.28 -8.50
C LEU A 171 33.25 8.38 -9.56
N GLY A 172 34.39 8.42 -10.25
CA GLY A 172 34.56 9.20 -11.48
C GLY A 172 33.70 8.65 -12.63
N VAL A 173 33.49 9.47 -13.67
CA VAL A 173 32.62 9.14 -14.81
C VAL A 173 33.03 7.84 -15.52
N GLN A 174 34.34 7.59 -15.63
CA GLN A 174 34.89 6.37 -16.25
C GLN A 174 34.56 5.11 -15.43
N ASP A 175 34.72 5.15 -14.11
CA ASP A 175 34.40 4.02 -13.23
C ASP A 175 32.89 3.75 -13.20
N GLN A 176 32.06 4.80 -13.21
CA GLN A 176 30.60 4.66 -13.32
C GLN A 176 30.19 4.00 -14.65
N ARG A 177 30.87 4.37 -15.75
CA ARG A 177 30.66 3.80 -17.08
C ARG A 177 30.96 2.30 -17.09
N GLU A 178 32.11 1.88 -16.54
CA GLU A 178 32.47 0.47 -16.43
C GLU A 178 31.45 -0.32 -15.58
N LEU A 179 31.01 0.26 -14.45
CA LEU A 179 30.04 -0.34 -13.56
C LEU A 179 28.68 -0.57 -14.23
N PHE A 180 28.12 0.46 -14.88
CA PHE A 180 26.82 0.35 -15.53
C PHE A 180 26.84 -0.65 -16.68
N LEU A 181 27.93 -0.68 -17.46
CA LEU A 181 28.10 -1.66 -18.53
C LEU A 181 28.20 -3.09 -18.00
N ALA A 182 28.96 -3.31 -16.92
CA ALA A 182 29.07 -4.62 -16.29
C ALA A 182 27.72 -5.12 -15.75
N ILE A 183 26.94 -4.25 -15.10
CA ILE A 183 25.59 -4.57 -14.61
C ILE A 183 24.64 -4.89 -15.77
N ALA A 184 24.66 -4.09 -16.84
CA ALA A 184 23.83 -4.33 -18.02
C ALA A 184 24.14 -5.69 -18.66
N LYS A 185 25.42 -6.09 -18.74
CA LYS A 185 25.85 -7.41 -19.22
C LYS A 185 25.34 -8.53 -18.32
N VAL A 186 25.37 -8.37 -16.99
CA VAL A 186 24.83 -9.36 -16.05
C VAL A 186 23.33 -9.57 -16.26
N LEU A 187 22.58 -8.46 -16.39
CA LEU A 187 21.14 -8.50 -16.59
C LEU A 187 20.75 -9.12 -17.94
N LYS A 188 21.56 -8.89 -18.99
CA LYS A 188 21.41 -9.50 -20.31
C LYS A 188 21.52 -11.02 -20.27
N GLU A 189 22.50 -11.57 -19.54
CA GLU A 189 22.70 -13.03 -19.42
C GLU A 189 21.57 -13.70 -18.63
N HIS A 190 21.11 -13.08 -17.54
CA HIS A 190 20.02 -13.62 -16.72
C HIS A 190 18.66 -13.66 -17.45
N LYS A 191 18.52 -12.91 -18.56
CA LYS A 191 17.20 -12.60 -19.18
C LYS A 191 16.22 -12.01 -18.17
N SER A 192 16.73 -11.31 -17.14
CA SER A 192 15.89 -10.52 -16.23
C SER A 192 15.18 -9.41 -17.02
N SER A 193 14.13 -8.85 -16.43
CA SER A 193 13.24 -7.87 -17.07
C SER A 193 13.98 -6.88 -17.99
N PRO A 194 13.66 -6.81 -19.30
CA PRO A 194 14.28 -5.89 -20.26
C PRO A 194 14.36 -4.44 -19.79
N LYS A 195 13.35 -4.03 -19.01
CA LYS A 195 13.23 -2.71 -18.40
C LYS A 195 14.39 -2.36 -17.47
N GLU A 196 14.89 -3.30 -16.67
CA GLU A 196 16.03 -3.05 -15.77
C GLU A 196 17.33 -2.91 -16.57
N THR A 197 17.55 -3.77 -17.56
CA THR A 197 18.70 -3.69 -18.48
C THR A 197 18.74 -2.33 -19.17
N LEU A 198 17.60 -1.90 -19.73
CA LEU A 198 17.46 -0.60 -20.38
C LEU A 198 17.70 0.57 -19.43
N LYS A 199 17.22 0.50 -18.18
CA LYS A 199 17.49 1.54 -17.18
C LYS A 199 19.00 1.75 -16.96
N PHE A 200 19.78 0.67 -16.86
CA PHE A 200 21.23 0.76 -16.67
C PHE A 200 21.97 1.15 -17.94
N LEU A 201 21.53 0.70 -19.12
CA LEU A 201 22.09 1.14 -20.39
C LEU A 201 21.86 2.63 -20.65
N THR A 202 20.68 3.16 -20.33
CA THR A 202 20.39 4.59 -20.40
C THR A 202 21.30 5.38 -19.45
N LYS A 203 21.57 4.89 -18.24
CA LYS A 203 22.55 5.50 -17.32
C LYS A 203 23.98 5.46 -17.87
N TYR A 204 24.38 4.33 -18.47
CA TYR A 204 25.68 4.19 -19.14
C TYR A 204 25.84 5.20 -20.29
N LEU A 205 24.86 5.30 -21.19
CA LEU A 205 24.90 6.24 -22.32
C LEU A 205 24.90 7.70 -21.86
N ALA A 206 24.22 8.03 -20.76
CA ALA A 206 24.24 9.36 -20.18
C ALA A 206 25.63 9.80 -19.71
N THR A 207 26.53 8.86 -19.35
CA THR A 207 27.92 9.18 -18.91
C THR A 207 28.81 9.78 -20.01
N PHE A 208 28.38 9.74 -21.27
CA PHE A 208 29.11 10.31 -22.40
C PHE A 208 28.71 11.76 -22.71
N SER A 209 27.88 12.37 -21.87
CA SER A 209 27.45 13.76 -22.04
C SER A 209 28.62 14.71 -21.78
N GLY A 210 29.19 15.29 -22.85
CA GLY A 210 30.30 16.25 -22.76
C GLY A 210 31.70 15.66 -22.98
N GLU A 211 31.80 14.41 -23.42
CA GLU A 211 33.06 13.73 -23.77
C GLU A 211 33.46 13.95 -25.25
N ASP A 212 34.67 13.53 -25.62
CA ASP A 212 35.20 13.64 -26.98
C ASP A 212 34.67 12.54 -27.93
N ALA A 213 34.76 12.79 -29.25
CA ALA A 213 34.29 11.88 -30.30
C ALA A 213 34.91 10.47 -30.23
N ASN A 214 36.15 10.34 -29.74
CA ASN A 214 36.83 9.05 -29.60
C ASN A 214 36.24 8.18 -28.48
N ALA A 215 35.87 8.78 -27.34
CA ALA A 215 35.21 8.05 -26.24
C ALA A 215 33.79 7.62 -26.64
N MET A 216 33.12 8.43 -27.46
CA MET A 216 31.79 8.11 -27.99
C MET A 216 31.80 6.90 -28.94
N GLU A 217 32.91 6.59 -29.61
CA GLU A 217 32.99 5.44 -30.51
C GLU A 217 32.79 4.10 -29.78
N GLU A 218 33.26 4.00 -28.54
CA GLU A 218 33.08 2.82 -27.67
C GLU A 218 31.61 2.55 -27.33
N ALA A 219 30.77 3.60 -27.34
CA ALA A 219 29.36 3.50 -26.99
C ALA A 219 28.46 3.06 -28.15
N LYS A 220 28.94 3.03 -29.40
CA LYS A 220 28.09 2.86 -30.60
C LYS A 220 27.33 1.52 -30.61
N GLU A 221 28.02 0.43 -30.28
CA GLU A 221 27.41 -0.91 -30.26
C GLU A 221 26.34 -1.02 -29.18
N GLU A 222 26.64 -0.53 -27.98
CA GLU A 222 25.69 -0.56 -26.85
C GLU A 222 24.54 0.43 -27.04
N ALA A 223 24.76 1.57 -27.70
CA ALA A 223 23.72 2.51 -28.10
C ALA A 223 22.75 1.89 -29.12
N ALA A 224 23.28 1.24 -30.16
CA ALA A 224 22.47 0.50 -31.12
C ALA A 224 21.68 -0.63 -30.46
N TYR A 225 22.32 -1.39 -29.56
CA TYR A 225 21.65 -2.43 -28.78
C TYR A 225 20.51 -1.86 -27.90
N THR A 226 20.74 -0.73 -27.24
CA THR A 226 19.74 -0.04 -26.41
C THR A 226 18.51 0.37 -27.22
N ILE A 227 18.71 0.86 -28.46
CA ILE A 227 17.61 1.18 -29.38
C ILE A 227 16.80 -0.07 -29.72
N ILE A 228 17.47 -1.15 -30.13
CA ILE A 228 16.81 -2.39 -30.51
C ILE A 228 16.03 -2.97 -29.33
N GLU A 229 16.60 -2.98 -28.14
CA GLU A 229 15.94 -3.47 -26.94
C GLU A 229 14.76 -2.56 -26.53
N PHE A 230 14.87 -1.24 -26.76
CA PHE A 230 13.75 -0.31 -26.61
C PHE A 230 12.61 -0.66 -27.56
N VAL A 231 12.89 -0.88 -28.84
CA VAL A 231 11.87 -1.24 -29.85
C VAL A 231 11.22 -2.58 -29.51
N LYS A 232 12.03 -3.57 -29.11
CA LYS A 232 11.59 -4.93 -28.77
C LYS A 232 10.72 -4.99 -27.51
N SER A 233 10.93 -4.10 -26.55
CA SER A 233 10.20 -4.10 -25.28
C SER A 233 8.74 -3.66 -25.47
N PRO A 234 7.72 -4.52 -25.23
CA PRO A 234 6.32 -4.18 -25.49
C PRO A 234 5.74 -3.17 -24.50
N ASP A 235 6.27 -3.12 -23.28
CA ASP A 235 5.72 -2.31 -22.16
C ASP A 235 6.41 -0.94 -21.99
N MET A 236 7.34 -0.58 -22.89
CA MET A 236 8.12 0.66 -22.78
C MET A 236 7.85 1.59 -23.95
N PHE A 237 7.12 2.69 -23.68
CA PHE A 237 6.63 3.61 -24.70
C PHE A 237 7.29 5.00 -24.65
N GLN A 238 8.09 5.28 -23.61
CA GLN A 238 8.78 6.55 -23.38
C GLN A 238 10.27 6.32 -23.21
N SER A 239 11.10 7.17 -23.84
CA SER A 239 12.54 7.20 -23.59
C SER A 239 13.16 8.49 -24.13
N ASP A 240 14.15 9.04 -23.44
CA ASP A 240 14.86 10.26 -23.85
C ASP A 240 16.13 9.96 -24.67
N LEU A 241 16.17 8.81 -25.36
CA LEU A 241 17.37 8.33 -26.06
C LEU A 241 17.83 9.24 -27.21
N LEU A 242 16.91 9.93 -27.90
CA LEU A 242 17.29 10.79 -29.05
C LEU A 242 18.14 12.00 -28.63
N GLU A 243 18.00 12.48 -27.39
CA GLU A 243 18.72 13.65 -26.89
C GLU A 243 20.14 13.32 -26.40
N MET A 244 20.47 12.03 -26.26
CA MET A 244 21.76 11.58 -25.77
C MET A 244 22.84 11.70 -26.87
N PRO A 245 23.98 12.39 -26.63
CA PRO A 245 25.04 12.54 -27.63
C PRO A 245 25.58 11.20 -28.16
N ALA A 246 25.71 10.20 -27.26
CA ALA A 246 26.15 8.85 -27.62
C ALA A 246 25.19 8.11 -28.56
N VAL A 247 23.92 8.51 -28.61
CA VAL A 247 22.91 7.95 -29.54
C VAL A 247 22.81 8.82 -30.79
N ALA A 248 22.88 10.15 -30.66
CA ALA A 248 22.82 11.10 -31.77
C ALA A 248 23.95 10.91 -32.80
N GLN A 249 25.15 10.51 -32.35
CA GLN A 249 26.26 10.18 -33.26
C GLN A 249 25.92 9.06 -34.26
N LEU A 250 24.95 8.19 -33.95
CA LEU A 250 24.56 7.09 -34.83
C LEU A 250 23.87 7.58 -36.10
N GLU A 251 23.32 8.81 -36.11
CA GLU A 251 22.67 9.39 -37.30
C GLU A 251 23.63 9.48 -38.50
N GLN A 252 24.91 9.73 -38.24
CA GLN A 252 25.95 9.88 -39.27
C GLN A 252 26.79 8.60 -39.45
N ASP A 253 26.48 7.52 -38.71
CA ASP A 253 27.26 6.29 -38.72
C ASP A 253 26.86 5.35 -39.87
N THR A 254 27.85 4.83 -40.59
CA THR A 254 27.62 3.97 -41.76
C THR A 254 26.94 2.64 -41.44
N LYS A 255 27.06 2.13 -40.20
CA LYS A 255 26.52 0.83 -39.78
C LYS A 255 25.19 0.96 -39.05
N TYR A 256 25.04 1.99 -38.22
CA TYR A 256 23.89 2.11 -37.30
C TYR A 256 22.91 3.25 -37.64
N ALA A 257 23.12 4.03 -38.71
CA ALA A 257 22.20 5.10 -39.13
C ALA A 257 20.75 4.64 -39.31
N LEU A 258 20.53 3.44 -39.85
CA LEU A 258 19.19 2.88 -40.01
C LEU A 258 18.54 2.52 -38.66
N VAL A 259 19.33 2.13 -37.66
CA VAL A 259 18.84 1.87 -36.30
C VAL A 259 18.44 3.18 -35.62
N TYR A 260 19.21 4.25 -35.82
CA TYR A 260 18.84 5.59 -35.37
C TYR A 260 17.54 6.09 -36.04
N GLN A 261 17.41 5.89 -37.35
CA GLN A 261 16.19 6.23 -38.08
C GLN A 261 14.96 5.49 -37.52
N LEU A 262 15.12 4.20 -37.16
CA LEU A 262 14.07 3.42 -36.52
C LEU A 262 13.66 4.00 -35.16
N LEU A 263 14.62 4.41 -34.31
CA LEU A 263 14.32 5.10 -33.04
C LEU A 263 13.51 6.38 -33.27
N LYS A 264 13.93 7.20 -34.26
CA LYS A 264 13.26 8.46 -34.61
C LYS A 264 11.81 8.22 -35.03
N ILE A 265 11.55 7.17 -35.81
CA ILE A 265 10.18 6.78 -36.19
C ILE A 265 9.33 6.46 -34.96
N PHE A 266 9.84 5.62 -34.04
CA PHE A 266 9.09 5.22 -32.85
C PHE A 266 8.81 6.39 -31.89
N GLN A 267 9.74 7.32 -31.75
CA GLN A 267 9.57 8.46 -30.85
C GLN A 267 8.72 9.58 -31.45
N THR A 268 8.83 9.86 -32.76
CA THR A 268 8.27 11.10 -33.35
C THR A 268 7.29 10.89 -34.50
N GLN A 269 7.12 9.68 -35.04
CA GLN A 269 6.28 9.43 -36.22
C GLN A 269 5.17 8.41 -35.94
N ARG A 270 4.32 8.16 -36.93
CA ARG A 270 3.17 7.25 -36.88
C ARG A 270 3.46 5.93 -37.60
N LEU A 271 2.47 5.05 -37.58
CA LEU A 271 2.56 3.69 -38.14
C LEU A 271 2.93 3.66 -39.62
N ASP A 272 2.42 4.59 -40.42
CA ASP A 272 2.69 4.73 -41.86
C ASP A 272 4.20 4.84 -42.16
N ALA A 273 4.91 5.67 -41.39
CA ALA A 273 6.35 5.83 -41.51
C ALA A 273 7.12 4.55 -41.16
N TYR A 274 6.64 3.79 -40.16
CA TYR A 274 7.23 2.49 -39.82
C TYR A 274 7.00 1.46 -40.93
N LEU A 275 5.81 1.41 -41.53
CA LEU A 275 5.51 0.48 -42.63
C LEU A 275 6.35 0.80 -43.87
N ALA A 276 6.52 2.08 -44.22
CA ALA A 276 7.41 2.50 -45.29
C ALA A 276 8.87 2.11 -45.00
N PHE A 277 9.33 2.30 -43.75
CA PHE A 277 10.67 1.91 -43.33
C PHE A 277 10.87 0.39 -43.39
N GLN A 278 9.89 -0.41 -42.96
CA GLN A 278 9.94 -1.86 -43.00
C GLN A 278 9.98 -2.39 -44.44
N THR A 279 9.22 -1.78 -45.35
CA THR A 279 9.21 -2.16 -46.77
C THR A 279 10.57 -1.93 -47.42
N ALA A 280 11.26 -0.85 -47.03
CA ALA A 280 12.58 -0.51 -47.55
C ALA A 280 13.74 -1.27 -46.85
N ASN A 281 13.56 -1.74 -45.61
CA ASN A 281 14.65 -2.24 -44.75
C ASN A 281 14.31 -3.53 -43.97
N SER A 282 13.51 -4.45 -44.54
CA SER A 282 13.03 -5.66 -43.86
C SER A 282 14.15 -6.59 -43.35
N GLU A 283 15.29 -6.63 -44.04
CA GLU A 283 16.46 -7.42 -43.66
C GLU A 283 17.08 -6.96 -42.33
N LEU A 284 17.05 -5.65 -42.05
CA LEU A 284 17.59 -5.08 -40.81
C LEU A 284 16.78 -5.47 -39.58
N LEU A 285 15.45 -5.55 -39.71
CA LEU A 285 14.58 -6.00 -38.61
C LEU A 285 14.85 -7.46 -38.27
N THR A 286 14.99 -8.30 -39.31
CA THR A 286 15.25 -9.73 -39.15
C THR A 286 16.63 -9.99 -38.54
N SER A 287 17.66 -9.25 -38.95
CA SER A 287 19.03 -9.41 -38.45
C SER A 287 19.16 -9.07 -36.96
N HIS A 288 18.34 -8.15 -36.44
CA HIS A 288 18.31 -7.77 -35.03
C HIS A 288 17.24 -8.53 -34.21
N GLY A 289 16.55 -9.49 -34.82
CA GLY A 289 15.54 -10.31 -34.14
C GLY A 289 14.27 -9.53 -33.73
N LEU A 290 13.94 -8.46 -34.46
CA LEU A 290 12.71 -7.69 -34.27
C LEU A 290 11.54 -8.37 -35.01
N VAL A 291 10.49 -8.70 -34.28
CA VAL A 291 9.27 -9.28 -34.86
C VAL A 291 8.39 -8.15 -35.41
N HIS A 292 8.06 -8.21 -36.69
CA HIS A 292 7.27 -7.17 -37.37
C HIS A 292 5.92 -6.92 -36.67
N GLU A 293 5.17 -7.97 -36.35
CA GLU A 293 3.86 -7.87 -35.70
C GLU A 293 3.92 -7.17 -34.33
N GLU A 294 4.96 -7.43 -33.54
CA GLU A 294 5.18 -6.77 -32.24
C GLU A 294 5.49 -5.28 -32.41
N CYS A 295 6.31 -4.96 -33.42
CA CYS A 295 6.63 -3.57 -33.77
C CYS A 295 5.39 -2.80 -34.26
N VAL A 296 4.55 -3.42 -35.10
CA VAL A 296 3.27 -2.85 -35.56
C VAL A 296 2.34 -2.62 -34.38
N ALA A 297 2.20 -3.60 -33.49
CA ALA A 297 1.34 -3.48 -32.32
C ALA A 297 1.76 -2.31 -31.42
N LYS A 298 3.07 -2.17 -31.17
CA LYS A 298 3.63 -1.06 -30.41
C LYS A 298 3.42 0.28 -31.12
N MET A 299 3.67 0.34 -32.43
CA MET A 299 3.47 1.55 -33.24
C MET A 299 2.00 1.97 -33.33
N ARG A 300 1.05 1.04 -33.28
CA ARG A 300 -0.39 1.36 -33.20
C ARG A 300 -0.72 2.08 -31.90
N LEU A 301 -0.27 1.56 -30.76
CA LEU A 301 -0.48 2.20 -29.45
C LEU A 301 0.17 3.59 -29.41
N LEU A 302 1.41 3.70 -29.89
CA LEU A 302 2.10 4.97 -30.00
C LEU A 302 1.30 5.94 -30.90
N SER A 303 0.90 5.53 -32.10
CA SER A 303 0.15 6.37 -33.06
C SER A 303 -1.15 6.89 -32.46
N MET A 304 -1.84 6.09 -31.65
CA MET A 304 -3.04 6.52 -30.94
C MET A 304 -2.74 7.56 -29.84
N VAL A 305 -1.60 7.45 -29.15
CA VAL A 305 -1.15 8.49 -28.19
C VAL A 305 -0.91 9.83 -28.89
N ASP A 306 -0.36 9.80 -30.09
CA ASP A 306 -0.14 11.02 -30.88
C ASP A 306 -1.47 11.62 -31.38
N LEU A 307 -2.46 10.81 -31.75
CA LEU A 307 -3.82 11.30 -32.00
C LEU A 307 -4.46 11.93 -30.75
N ALA A 308 -4.19 11.36 -29.57
CA ALA A 308 -4.66 11.87 -28.28
C ALA A 308 -4.04 13.19 -27.86
N SER A 309 -2.93 13.59 -28.50
CA SER A 309 -2.28 14.88 -28.28
C SER A 309 -3.04 16.06 -28.91
N ASP A 310 -4.01 15.79 -29.79
CA ASP A 310 -4.82 16.81 -30.46
C ASP A 310 -5.65 17.64 -29.45
N GLU A 311 -5.70 18.95 -29.66
CA GLU A 311 -6.29 19.92 -28.74
C GLU A 311 -7.81 19.77 -28.60
N SER A 312 -8.45 19.12 -29.58
CA SER A 312 -9.89 18.86 -29.60
C SER A 312 -10.36 17.94 -28.48
N GLY A 313 -9.48 17.07 -27.94
CA GLY A 313 -9.80 16.06 -26.93
C GLY A 313 -10.85 15.04 -27.37
N GLN A 314 -11.25 15.04 -28.65
CA GLN A 314 -12.24 14.14 -29.23
C GLN A 314 -11.70 13.53 -30.51
N ILE A 315 -11.65 12.20 -30.58
CA ILE A 315 -11.11 11.48 -31.74
C ILE A 315 -12.21 10.58 -32.31
N SER A 316 -12.48 10.68 -33.61
CA SER A 316 -13.45 9.80 -34.27
C SER A 316 -12.89 8.40 -34.53
N TYR A 317 -13.77 7.41 -34.55
CA TYR A 317 -13.40 6.03 -34.86
C TYR A 317 -12.82 5.91 -36.28
N SER A 318 -13.35 6.68 -37.25
CA SER A 318 -12.81 6.73 -38.61
C SER A 318 -11.35 7.15 -38.63
N LEU A 319 -10.98 8.18 -37.87
CA LEU A 319 -9.61 8.66 -37.81
C LEU A 319 -8.67 7.64 -37.13
N ILE A 320 -9.15 6.95 -36.09
CA ILE A 320 -8.40 5.87 -35.44
C ILE A 320 -8.20 4.70 -36.41
N LYS A 321 -9.25 4.29 -37.12
CA LYS A 321 -9.21 3.21 -38.11
C LYS A 321 -8.18 3.49 -39.20
N ASP A 322 -8.26 4.67 -39.82
CA ASP A 322 -7.37 5.06 -40.92
C ASP A 322 -5.92 5.18 -40.44
N THR A 323 -5.69 5.71 -39.24
CA THR A 323 -4.34 5.92 -38.69
C THR A 323 -3.69 4.60 -38.23
N LEU A 324 -4.48 3.68 -37.64
CA LEU A 324 -3.98 2.40 -37.14
C LEU A 324 -3.98 1.29 -38.20
N GLN A 325 -4.63 1.52 -39.34
CA GLN A 325 -4.84 0.56 -40.42
C GLN A 325 -5.41 -0.76 -39.87
N ILE A 326 -6.60 -0.65 -39.29
CA ILE A 326 -7.35 -1.74 -38.65
C ILE A 326 -8.80 -1.76 -39.16
N GLU A 327 -9.51 -2.84 -38.88
CA GLU A 327 -10.93 -2.94 -39.20
C GLU A 327 -11.81 -2.20 -38.16
N ASP A 328 -13.07 -1.93 -38.53
CA ASP A 328 -14.00 -1.14 -37.70
C ASP A 328 -14.26 -1.80 -36.33
N ASP A 329 -14.29 -3.14 -36.27
CA ASP A 329 -14.52 -3.92 -35.06
C ASP A 329 -13.30 -3.98 -34.12
N GLU A 330 -12.11 -3.64 -34.61
CA GLU A 330 -10.88 -3.66 -33.84
C GLU A 330 -10.58 -2.34 -33.11
N VAL A 331 -11.27 -1.24 -33.44
CA VAL A 331 -11.04 0.09 -32.87
C VAL A 331 -11.17 0.07 -31.34
N GLU A 332 -12.28 -0.45 -30.82
CA GLU A 332 -12.53 -0.50 -29.37
C GLU A 332 -11.50 -1.36 -28.61
N PRO A 333 -11.16 -2.60 -29.04
CA PRO A 333 -10.07 -3.37 -28.46
C PRO A 333 -8.74 -2.63 -28.38
N TRP A 334 -8.36 -1.87 -29.43
CA TRP A 334 -7.13 -1.08 -29.42
C TRP A 334 -7.18 0.07 -28.43
N VAL A 335 -8.31 0.78 -28.34
CA VAL A 335 -8.53 1.82 -27.32
C VAL A 335 -8.41 1.24 -25.91
N VAL A 336 -9.05 0.10 -25.64
CA VAL A 336 -8.97 -0.59 -24.34
C VAL A 336 -7.53 -1.02 -24.03
N LYS A 337 -6.77 -1.49 -25.03
CA LYS A 337 -5.35 -1.83 -24.84
C LYS A 337 -4.53 -0.61 -24.42
N ALA A 338 -4.75 0.57 -24.99
CA ALA A 338 -4.02 1.77 -24.56
C ALA A 338 -4.43 2.29 -23.19
N ILE A 339 -5.70 2.18 -22.80
CA ILE A 339 -6.15 2.48 -21.44
C ILE A 339 -5.48 1.52 -20.45
N THR A 340 -5.47 0.23 -20.77
CA THR A 340 -4.84 -0.82 -19.95
C THR A 340 -3.34 -0.60 -19.81
N ALA A 341 -2.67 -0.17 -20.89
CA ALA A 341 -1.26 0.22 -20.90
C ALA A 341 -0.98 1.58 -20.24
N LYS A 342 -2.00 2.29 -19.74
CA LYS A 342 -1.92 3.63 -19.10
C LYS A 342 -1.34 4.71 -20.01
N LEU A 343 -1.55 4.57 -21.32
CA LEU A 343 -1.08 5.52 -22.32
C LEU A 343 -2.07 6.67 -22.52
N ILE A 344 -3.38 6.39 -22.39
CA ILE A 344 -4.47 7.34 -22.58
C ILE A 344 -5.57 7.04 -21.56
N ASP A 345 -6.08 8.07 -20.89
CA ASP A 345 -7.34 8.00 -20.14
C ASP A 345 -8.44 8.63 -21.01
N CYS A 346 -9.39 7.82 -21.46
CA CYS A 346 -10.48 8.30 -22.29
C CYS A 346 -11.80 7.59 -21.97
N LYS A 347 -12.92 8.22 -22.36
CA LYS A 347 -14.25 7.63 -22.33
C LYS A 347 -14.68 7.27 -23.75
N ILE A 348 -15.24 6.08 -23.90
CA ILE A 348 -15.74 5.58 -25.19
C ILE A 348 -17.20 6.00 -25.34
N ASP A 349 -17.51 6.75 -26.39
CA ASP A 349 -18.88 7.09 -26.81
C ASP A 349 -19.20 6.31 -28.09
N GLN A 350 -19.72 5.10 -27.88
CA GLN A 350 -19.99 4.16 -28.95
C GLN A 350 -21.11 4.64 -29.88
N MET A 351 -22.13 5.34 -29.36
CA MET A 351 -23.25 5.82 -30.16
C MET A 351 -22.82 6.89 -31.18
N ASN A 352 -21.91 7.77 -30.77
CA ASN A 352 -21.38 8.82 -31.64
C ASN A 352 -20.09 8.41 -32.37
N GLN A 353 -19.58 7.18 -32.16
CA GLN A 353 -18.35 6.68 -32.77
C GLN A 353 -17.15 7.60 -32.53
N VAL A 354 -17.01 8.07 -31.28
CA VAL A 354 -15.90 8.94 -30.84
C VAL A 354 -15.35 8.48 -29.49
N ILE A 355 -14.07 8.79 -29.24
CA ILE A 355 -13.48 8.70 -27.91
C ILE A 355 -13.19 10.11 -27.38
N ARG A 356 -13.46 10.33 -26.10
CA ARG A 356 -13.18 11.59 -25.40
C ARG A 356 -11.96 11.42 -24.50
N VAL A 357 -10.84 12.00 -24.91
CA VAL A 357 -9.57 11.92 -24.20
C VAL A 357 -9.59 12.92 -23.04
N SER A 358 -9.32 12.43 -21.84
CA SER A 358 -9.17 13.25 -20.63
C SER A 358 -7.70 13.50 -20.30
N ARG A 359 -6.84 12.50 -20.54
CA ARG A 359 -5.40 12.56 -20.32
C ARG A 359 -4.69 11.65 -21.31
N TYR A 360 -3.49 12.01 -21.70
CA TYR A 360 -2.58 11.16 -22.46
C TYR A 360 -1.16 11.28 -21.92
N THR A 361 -0.33 10.32 -22.30
CA THR A 361 1.08 10.24 -21.94
C THR A 361 1.93 10.75 -23.09
N GLU A 362 2.80 11.74 -22.88
CA GLU A 362 3.68 12.27 -23.92
C GLU A 362 4.80 11.28 -24.26
N ARG A 363 5.05 11.03 -25.56
CA ARG A 363 6.14 10.14 -25.99
C ARG A 363 7.53 10.74 -25.76
N VAL A 364 7.63 12.05 -25.97
CA VAL A 364 8.82 12.88 -25.77
C VAL A 364 8.38 14.18 -25.12
N PHE A 365 9.08 14.61 -24.07
CA PHE A 365 8.76 15.84 -23.37
C PHE A 365 9.82 16.90 -23.65
N GLY A 366 9.56 17.78 -24.62
CA GLY A 366 10.54 18.74 -25.12
C GLY A 366 10.17 20.21 -24.88
N PRO A 367 10.92 21.14 -25.51
CA PRO A 367 10.73 22.58 -25.34
C PRO A 367 9.31 23.08 -25.70
N ARG A 368 8.65 22.45 -26.68
CA ARG A 368 7.28 22.80 -27.07
C ARG A 368 6.28 22.46 -25.97
N GLN A 369 6.39 21.29 -25.35
CA GLN A 369 5.57 20.88 -24.22
C GLN A 369 5.82 21.80 -23.01
N TRP A 370 7.09 22.16 -22.75
CA TRP A 370 7.45 23.17 -21.76
C TRP A 370 6.80 24.53 -22.04
N GLN A 371 6.77 24.96 -23.30
CA GLN A 371 6.13 26.21 -23.70
C GLN A 371 4.60 26.14 -23.51
N ALA A 372 3.94 25.08 -23.97
CA ALA A 372 2.50 24.89 -23.77
C ALA A 372 2.12 24.85 -22.28
N LEU A 373 2.94 24.18 -21.45
CA LEU A 373 2.78 24.17 -20.00
C LEU A 373 2.94 25.58 -19.43
N ARG A 374 3.96 26.33 -19.86
CA ARG A 374 4.18 27.72 -19.46
C ARG A 374 3.01 28.62 -19.85
N GLU A 375 2.44 28.47 -21.04
CA GLU A 375 1.28 29.24 -21.52
C GLU A 375 0.01 28.90 -20.72
N LYS A 376 -0.24 27.62 -20.43
CA LYS A 376 -1.34 27.19 -19.56
C LYS A 376 -1.19 27.77 -18.15
N LEU A 377 0.00 27.69 -17.57
CA LEU A 377 0.30 28.28 -16.27
C LEU A 377 0.21 29.82 -16.27
N ALA A 378 0.61 30.47 -17.36
CA ALA A 378 0.47 31.92 -17.52
C ALA A 378 -1.00 32.34 -17.64
N THR A 379 -1.81 31.57 -18.36
CA THR A 379 -3.26 31.78 -18.45
C THR A 379 -3.91 31.62 -17.08
N TRP A 380 -3.54 30.58 -16.34
CA TRP A 380 -4.00 30.39 -14.96
C TRP A 380 -3.59 31.57 -14.07
N LYS A 381 -2.32 32.02 -14.18
CA LYS A 381 -1.82 33.20 -13.47
C LYS A 381 -2.66 34.45 -13.81
N SER A 382 -2.99 34.66 -15.08
CA SER A 382 -3.80 35.79 -15.54
C SER A 382 -5.25 35.70 -15.06
N ASN A 383 -5.87 34.52 -15.12
CA ASN A 383 -7.24 34.31 -14.64
C ASN A 383 -7.33 34.60 -13.13
N ILE A 384 -6.35 34.10 -12.38
CA ILE A 384 -6.23 34.39 -10.96
C ILE A 384 -6.01 35.89 -10.72
N ALA A 385 -5.16 36.55 -11.49
CA ALA A 385 -4.95 38.00 -11.39
C ALA A 385 -6.22 38.81 -11.70
N ASN A 386 -7.00 38.40 -12.70
CA ASN A 386 -8.28 39.04 -13.02
C ASN A 386 -9.27 38.90 -11.87
N VAL A 387 -9.35 37.71 -11.26
CA VAL A 387 -10.17 37.48 -10.06
C VAL A 387 -9.73 38.42 -8.93
N ILE A 388 -8.42 38.59 -8.69
CA ILE A 388 -7.91 39.57 -7.72
C ILE A 388 -8.42 40.98 -8.04
N THR A 389 -8.28 41.44 -9.29
CA THR A 389 -8.66 42.80 -9.69
C THR A 389 -10.17 43.03 -9.55
N THR A 390 -11.01 42.08 -9.94
CA THR A 390 -12.47 42.16 -9.76
C THR A 390 -12.84 42.25 -8.28
N VAL A 391 -12.19 41.44 -7.46
CA VAL A 391 -12.37 41.43 -6.01
C VAL A 391 -11.91 42.75 -5.37
N GLN A 392 -10.83 43.37 -5.86
CA GLN A 392 -10.37 44.69 -5.42
C GLN A 392 -11.27 45.84 -5.88
N ALA A 393 -11.82 45.79 -7.10
CA ALA A 393 -12.72 46.81 -7.63
C ALA A 393 -14.06 46.86 -6.87
N ASN A 394 -14.57 45.70 -6.42
CA ASN A 394 -15.75 45.62 -5.57
C ASN A 394 -15.49 46.14 -4.14
N LYS A 395 -14.24 46.17 -3.69
CA LYS A 395 -13.83 46.74 -2.39
C LYS A 395 -13.98 48.27 -2.34
N VAL A 396 -13.78 48.96 -3.47
CA VAL A 396 -13.84 50.44 -3.56
C VAL A 396 -15.28 50.95 -3.66
N THR A 397 -16.22 50.13 -4.14
CA THR A 397 -17.64 50.50 -4.24
C THR A 397 -18.42 50.33 -2.93
N GLU A 398 -17.86 49.63 -1.93
CA GLU A 398 -18.48 49.37 -0.63
C GLU A 398 -18.15 50.40 0.48
N GLU A 399 -17.42 51.48 0.18
CA GLU A 399 -17.11 52.55 1.17
C GLU A 399 -18.35 53.37 1.61
N GLY A 400 -19.56 53.04 1.13
CA GLY A 400 -20.81 53.75 1.44
C GLY A 400 -21.68 53.22 2.60
N THR A 401 -21.39 52.07 3.24
CA THR A 401 -22.27 51.53 4.31
C THR A 401 -21.51 50.77 5.41
N GLN A 402 -21.53 51.32 6.63
CA GLN A 402 -20.80 50.84 7.81
C GLN A 402 -21.62 49.84 8.65
N ALA A 403 -21.26 48.55 8.55
CA ALA A 403 -21.40 47.51 9.60
C ALA A 403 -20.77 46.16 9.16
N VAL A 404 -20.53 45.95 7.86
CA VAL A 404 -19.95 44.71 7.28
C VAL A 404 -18.42 44.80 7.09
N GLN A 405 -17.82 45.96 7.38
CA GLN A 405 -16.54 46.37 6.79
C GLN A 405 -15.24 45.77 7.36
N VAL A 406 -15.17 45.35 8.63
CA VAL A 406 -13.86 44.95 9.20
C VAL A 406 -13.46 43.49 8.87
N LEU A 407 -14.45 42.60 8.72
CA LEU A 407 -14.23 41.18 8.40
C LEU A 407 -13.93 40.92 6.91
N SER A 408 -14.45 41.75 5.99
CA SER A 408 -14.18 41.58 4.56
C SER A 408 -12.77 42.04 4.18
N LEU A 409 -12.26 43.13 4.79
CA LEU A 409 -10.94 43.71 4.49
C LEU A 409 -9.77 42.76 4.79
N ALA A 410 -9.81 42.04 5.92
CA ALA A 410 -8.76 41.08 6.33
C ALA A 410 -8.81 39.77 5.52
N PHE A 411 -10.00 39.30 5.17
CA PHE A 411 -10.17 38.15 4.27
C PHE A 411 -9.61 38.47 2.87
N LEU A 412 -9.91 39.68 2.36
CA LEU A 412 -9.38 40.18 1.10
C LEU A 412 -7.85 40.31 1.08
N GLU A 413 -7.24 40.77 2.18
CA GLU A 413 -5.77 40.85 2.31
C GLU A 413 -5.13 39.46 2.41
N SER A 414 -5.74 38.53 3.15
CA SER A 414 -5.30 37.13 3.25
C SER A 414 -5.34 36.42 1.89
N LEU A 415 -6.45 36.60 1.16
CA LEU A 415 -6.61 36.07 -0.20
C LEU A 415 -5.59 36.68 -1.16
N HIS A 416 -5.36 38.00 -1.09
CA HIS A 416 -4.35 38.67 -1.90
C HIS A 416 -2.94 38.16 -1.58
N HIS A 417 -2.62 37.89 -0.32
CA HIS A 417 -1.33 37.36 0.09
C HIS A 417 -1.13 35.91 -0.37
N GLN A 418 -2.15 35.05 -0.23
CA GLN A 418 -2.11 33.66 -0.72
C GLN A 418 -1.94 33.61 -2.23
N ILE A 419 -2.63 34.50 -2.95
CA ILE A 419 -2.53 34.58 -4.40
C ILE A 419 -1.16 35.13 -4.83
N SER A 420 -0.65 36.19 -4.19
CA SER A 420 0.69 36.74 -4.44
C SER A 420 1.79 35.70 -4.15
N TYR A 421 1.61 34.89 -3.12
CA TYR A 421 2.50 33.78 -2.80
C TYR A 421 2.49 32.71 -3.90
N MET A 422 1.32 32.30 -4.40
CA MET A 422 1.23 31.37 -5.54
C MET A 422 1.88 31.95 -6.80
N GLN A 423 1.69 33.24 -7.09
CA GLN A 423 2.33 33.90 -8.23
C GLN A 423 3.87 33.95 -8.08
N THR A 424 4.36 34.11 -6.85
CA THR A 424 5.79 34.07 -6.53
C THR A 424 6.36 32.65 -6.68
N GLN A 425 5.64 31.62 -6.21
CA GLN A 425 6.05 30.22 -6.38
C GLN A 425 6.07 29.80 -7.85
N VAL A 426 5.07 30.21 -8.65
CA VAL A 426 5.06 30.01 -10.11
C VAL A 426 6.19 30.78 -10.78
N GLY A 427 6.50 32.00 -10.30
CA GLY A 427 7.65 32.79 -10.79
C GLY A 427 8.99 32.11 -10.51
N ILE A 428 9.17 31.56 -9.31
CA ILE A 428 10.35 30.79 -8.91
C ILE A 428 10.45 29.51 -9.76
N LEU A 429 9.35 28.79 -9.96
CA LEU A 429 9.28 27.62 -10.86
C LEU A 429 9.70 27.96 -12.28
N LEU A 430 9.17 29.05 -12.85
CA LEU A 430 9.49 29.48 -14.20
C LEU A 430 10.94 29.96 -14.32
N GLN A 431 11.49 30.60 -13.28
CA GLN A 431 12.88 31.04 -13.23
C GLN A 431 13.84 29.85 -13.08
N GLN A 432 13.49 28.85 -12.29
CA GLN A 432 14.24 27.60 -12.12
C GLN A 432 14.26 26.77 -13.42
N ILE A 433 13.13 26.68 -14.13
CA ILE A 433 13.04 26.06 -15.46
C ILE A 433 13.90 26.83 -16.49
N HIS A 434 13.97 28.16 -16.39
CA HIS A 434 14.80 28.98 -17.28
C HIS A 434 16.30 28.93 -16.96
N SER A 435 16.68 28.60 -15.71
CA SER A 435 18.06 28.66 -15.24
C SER A 435 18.81 27.33 -15.29
N GLU A 436 18.17 26.20 -15.53
CA GLU A 436 18.81 24.90 -15.35
C GLU A 436 19.26 24.20 -16.63
N LYS A 437 20.57 23.91 -16.65
CA LYS A 437 21.20 22.80 -17.34
C LYS A 437 21.31 21.65 -16.32
N ASN A 438 20.61 20.54 -16.57
CA ASN A 438 20.72 19.20 -15.97
C ASN A 438 20.99 19.05 -14.45
N GLU A 439 20.06 18.45 -13.70
CA GLU A 439 20.32 17.36 -12.72
C GLU A 439 19.04 16.78 -12.05
N SER A 440 19.11 15.51 -11.59
CA SER A 440 18.00 14.69 -11.07
C SER A 440 17.36 15.16 -9.74
N VAL A 441 18.01 16.06 -8.99
CA VAL A 441 17.47 16.59 -7.71
C VAL A 441 16.37 17.63 -7.98
N THR A 442 16.37 18.23 -9.16
CA THR A 442 15.38 19.24 -9.51
C THR A 442 14.02 18.64 -9.81
N LEU A 443 13.94 17.40 -10.31
CA LEU A 443 12.66 16.76 -10.61
C LEU A 443 11.85 16.46 -9.33
N SER A 444 12.53 16.11 -8.23
CA SER A 444 11.88 15.88 -6.93
C SER A 444 11.47 17.20 -6.27
N ARG A 445 12.29 18.26 -6.36
CA ARG A 445 11.91 19.61 -5.93
C ARG A 445 10.79 20.19 -6.78
N PHE A 446 10.82 19.96 -8.08
CA PHE A 446 9.77 20.34 -9.03
C PHE A 446 8.47 19.62 -8.69
N SER A 447 8.52 18.31 -8.49
CA SER A 447 7.36 17.53 -8.04
C SER A 447 6.84 18.04 -6.69
N ASP A 448 7.70 18.34 -5.72
CA ASP A 448 7.31 18.88 -4.42
C ASP A 448 6.69 20.28 -4.54
N GLN A 449 7.24 21.14 -5.40
CA GLN A 449 6.69 22.46 -5.68
C GLN A 449 5.35 22.41 -6.43
N VAL A 450 5.18 21.46 -7.36
CA VAL A 450 3.90 21.22 -8.06
C VAL A 450 2.84 20.68 -7.08
N ILE A 451 3.23 19.77 -6.17
CA ILE A 451 2.34 19.30 -5.09
C ILE A 451 1.96 20.46 -4.16
N ARG A 452 2.92 21.30 -3.76
CA ARG A 452 2.64 22.51 -2.97
C ARG A 452 1.70 23.46 -3.71
N PHE A 453 1.88 23.64 -5.01
CA PHE A 453 0.99 24.46 -5.84
C PHE A 453 -0.42 23.88 -5.90
N ALA A 454 -0.56 22.56 -6.07
CA ALA A 454 -1.85 21.87 -6.04
C ALA A 454 -2.55 22.00 -4.68
N VAL A 455 -1.80 21.85 -3.57
CA VAL A 455 -2.31 22.05 -2.20
C VAL A 455 -2.71 23.51 -1.96
N LEU A 456 -1.96 24.48 -2.49
CA LEU A 456 -2.29 25.90 -2.35
C LEU A 456 -3.51 26.29 -3.19
N LEU A 457 -3.67 25.71 -4.38
CA LEU A 457 -4.88 25.87 -5.20
C LEU A 457 -6.11 25.25 -4.52
N ASP A 458 -5.96 24.08 -3.91
CA ASP A 458 -7.01 23.43 -3.14
C ASP A 458 -7.40 24.29 -1.92
N LYS A 459 -6.41 24.86 -1.22
CA LYS A 459 -6.65 25.83 -0.13
C LYS A 459 -7.29 27.13 -0.60
N LEU A 460 -6.92 27.64 -1.78
CA LEU A 460 -7.54 28.82 -2.37
C LEU A 460 -9.00 28.52 -2.77
N ALA A 461 -9.24 27.37 -3.40
CA ALA A 461 -10.58 26.90 -3.75
C ALA A 461 -11.43 26.69 -2.49
N GLN A 462 -10.86 26.13 -1.42
CA GLN A 462 -11.50 26.03 -0.11
C GLN A 462 -11.76 27.40 0.51
N SER A 463 -10.88 28.39 0.32
CA SER A 463 -11.06 29.75 0.84
C SER A 463 -12.12 30.55 0.06
N PHE A 464 -12.23 30.34 -1.26
CA PHE A 464 -13.35 30.87 -2.06
C PHE A 464 -14.67 30.20 -1.70
N SER A 465 -14.65 28.88 -1.49
CA SER A 465 -15.79 28.11 -0.98
C SER A 465 -16.19 28.57 0.43
N SER A 466 -15.23 28.87 1.32
CA SER A 466 -15.51 29.37 2.67
C SER A 466 -15.99 30.82 2.67
N MET A 467 -15.76 31.60 1.62
CA MET A 467 -16.36 32.93 1.50
C MET A 467 -17.82 32.88 1.01
N HIS A 468 -18.17 31.85 0.24
CA HIS A 468 -19.57 31.48 0.01
C HIS A 468 -20.17 30.74 1.22
N GLY A 469 -19.32 30.24 2.12
CA GLY A 469 -19.65 29.24 3.12
C GLY A 469 -19.68 29.71 4.57
N ASN A 470 -19.05 30.83 4.97
CA ASN A 470 -19.41 31.68 6.13
C ASN A 470 -18.31 32.70 6.50
N THR A 471 -18.74 33.94 6.73
CA THR A 471 -18.11 34.88 7.66
C THR A 471 -17.71 34.16 8.94
N THR A 472 -16.43 34.26 9.28
CA THR A 472 -15.77 34.01 10.58
C THR A 472 -15.28 32.60 10.95
N ILE A 473 -13.94 32.54 10.85
CA ILE A 473 -12.90 31.70 11.47
C ILE A 473 -12.84 32.02 13.00
N ILE A 474 -12.29 31.23 13.94
CA ILE A 474 -10.88 31.19 14.43
C ILE A 474 -10.86 30.33 15.72
N THR A 475 -10.19 29.15 15.75
CA THR A 475 -8.88 28.76 16.40
C THR A 475 -8.78 28.99 17.93
N SER A 476 -7.96 28.38 18.80
CA SER A 476 -6.91 27.32 18.89
C SER A 476 -6.84 26.95 20.41
N GLU A 477 -6.50 25.77 20.97
CA GLU A 477 -5.17 25.18 21.20
C GLU A 477 -5.26 23.93 22.13
N THR A 478 -4.78 22.77 21.65
CA THR A 478 -3.95 21.73 22.32
C THR A 478 -3.69 21.73 23.85
N TYR A 479 -3.79 20.56 24.54
CA TYR A 479 -2.64 19.75 25.07
C TYR A 479 -3.00 18.52 25.98
N HIS A 480 -2.35 17.39 25.67
CA HIS A 480 -1.86 16.23 26.47
C HIS A 480 -2.62 15.52 27.64
N SER A 481 -3.01 14.26 27.34
CA SER A 481 -2.66 12.96 27.99
C SER A 481 -2.31 12.88 29.50
N ASN A 482 -3.01 11.99 30.22
CA ASN A 482 -2.36 10.83 30.87
C ASN A 482 -3.35 9.78 31.43
N ASP A 483 -2.86 8.53 31.35
CA ASP A 483 -3.40 7.24 31.78
C ASP A 483 -3.81 7.12 33.26
N ALA A 484 -4.85 6.31 33.52
CA ALA A 484 -4.80 5.01 34.22
C ALA A 484 -5.94 4.74 35.22
N LEU A 485 -6.29 3.45 35.28
CA LEU A 485 -6.86 2.65 36.39
C LEU A 485 -8.39 2.45 36.50
N THR A 486 -8.79 1.25 36.01
CA THR A 486 -9.48 0.14 36.72
C THR A 486 -10.63 0.43 37.70
N VAL A 487 -11.75 -0.32 37.59
CA VAL A 487 -12.19 -1.45 38.48
C VAL A 487 -13.58 -1.95 38.01
N TYR A 488 -13.77 -3.27 37.91
CA TYR A 488 -14.88 -4.09 38.48
C TYR A 488 -15.12 -5.40 37.70
N GLU A 489 -14.57 -6.49 38.25
CA GLU A 489 -15.13 -7.83 38.21
C GLU A 489 -16.41 -7.88 39.07
N ASP A 490 -17.44 -8.62 38.65
CA ASP A 490 -17.93 -9.75 39.44
C ASP A 490 -18.85 -10.67 38.61
N LEU A 491 -18.67 -11.99 38.84
CA LEU A 491 -19.57 -13.14 38.67
C LEU A 491 -18.75 -14.41 38.36
N SER A 492 -18.18 -14.96 39.43
CA SER A 492 -17.84 -16.37 39.62
C SER A 492 -19.13 -17.24 39.57
N GLU A 493 -19.16 -18.56 39.35
CA GLU A 493 -18.16 -19.61 39.43
C GLU A 493 -18.75 -20.89 38.78
N GLN A 494 -17.95 -21.63 38.01
CA GLN A 494 -17.76 -23.08 38.18
C GLN A 494 -16.56 -23.49 37.35
N GLY A 495 -15.63 -24.18 38.02
CA GLY A 495 -14.23 -24.16 37.66
C GLY A 495 -13.82 -25.19 36.62
N ASP A 496 -12.67 -24.91 36.00
CA ASP A 496 -11.63 -25.89 35.79
C ASP A 496 -10.29 -25.17 35.97
N ASN A 497 -9.45 -25.71 36.86
CA ASN A 497 -8.11 -25.24 37.16
C ASN A 497 -7.19 -25.48 35.96
N GLU A 498 -6.70 -24.43 35.30
CA GLU A 498 -5.45 -24.50 34.53
C GLU A 498 -4.63 -23.22 34.68
N ASN A 499 -3.60 -23.31 35.53
CA ASN A 499 -2.31 -22.60 35.53
C ASN A 499 -2.17 -21.39 34.59
N GLU A 500 -2.31 -20.20 35.15
CA GLU A 500 -1.77 -18.97 34.58
C GLU A 500 -0.25 -18.94 34.75
N ASN A 501 0.48 -19.25 33.67
CA ASN A 501 1.77 -18.65 33.28
C ASN A 501 2.38 -19.44 32.10
N GLU A 502 1.81 -19.26 30.91
CA GLU A 502 2.51 -19.37 29.63
C GLU A 502 2.07 -18.17 28.80
N GLU A 503 2.99 -17.28 28.39
CA GLU A 503 2.73 -16.32 27.32
C GLU A 503 2.27 -17.11 26.08
N GLY A 504 0.95 -17.12 25.87
CA GLY A 504 0.27 -18.13 25.07
C GLY A 504 0.65 -18.04 23.60
N LEU A 505 1.54 -18.93 23.16
CA LEU A 505 1.74 -19.21 21.74
C LEU A 505 0.47 -19.86 21.19
N ILE A 506 -0.08 -19.34 20.08
CA ILE A 506 -1.23 -19.94 19.38
C ILE A 506 -0.84 -21.37 18.93
N LYS A 507 -1.52 -22.40 19.45
CA LYS A 507 -1.18 -23.82 19.17
C LYS A 507 -1.97 -24.36 17.97
N SER A 508 -3.12 -23.76 17.62
CA SER A 508 -3.94 -24.23 16.50
C SER A 508 -3.25 -24.03 15.15
N LYS A 509 -3.01 -25.16 14.47
CA LYS A 509 -2.52 -25.19 13.09
C LYS A 509 -3.46 -24.45 12.13
N GLU A 510 -4.76 -24.44 12.40
CA GLU A 510 -5.74 -23.73 11.57
C GLU A 510 -5.60 -22.21 11.70
N VAL A 511 -5.41 -21.70 12.91
CA VAL A 511 -5.19 -20.25 13.14
C VAL A 511 -3.87 -19.82 12.50
N VAL A 512 -2.80 -20.59 12.72
CA VAL A 512 -1.49 -20.34 12.09
C VAL A 512 -1.59 -20.41 10.55
N HIS A 513 -2.37 -21.34 10.01
CA HIS A 513 -2.62 -21.42 8.58
C HIS A 513 -3.42 -20.22 8.06
N TYR A 514 -4.43 -19.74 8.81
CA TYR A 514 -5.24 -18.59 8.45
C TYR A 514 -4.39 -17.31 8.35
N ILE A 515 -3.62 -16.97 9.40
CA ILE A 515 -2.86 -15.70 9.46
C ILE A 515 -1.66 -15.63 8.50
N ARG A 516 -1.21 -16.75 7.93
CA ARG A 516 -0.09 -16.74 6.97
C ARG A 516 -0.44 -15.92 5.71
N PRO A 517 0.52 -15.16 5.14
CA PRO A 517 0.33 -14.51 3.85
C PRO A 517 -0.11 -15.51 2.76
N LYS A 518 -1.09 -15.12 1.96
CA LYS A 518 -1.63 -15.93 0.86
C LYS A 518 -1.08 -15.38 -0.46
N PRO A 519 -0.15 -16.09 -1.14
CA PRO A 519 0.42 -15.60 -2.39
C PRO A 519 -0.62 -15.55 -3.50
N ASN A 520 -0.46 -14.59 -4.42
CA ASN A 520 -1.27 -14.54 -5.63
C ASN A 520 -1.04 -15.79 -6.49
N ARG A 521 -2.09 -16.21 -7.22
CA ARG A 521 -1.99 -17.29 -8.23
C ARG A 521 -1.45 -16.82 -9.58
N LEU A 522 -1.15 -15.53 -9.72
CA LEU A 522 -0.59 -14.98 -10.95
C LEU A 522 0.86 -15.45 -11.12
N PRO A 523 1.28 -15.85 -12.33
CA PRO A 523 2.66 -16.22 -12.61
C PRO A 523 3.64 -15.10 -12.19
N ASP A 524 4.83 -15.50 -11.74
CA ASP A 524 6.01 -14.64 -11.55
C ASP A 524 5.89 -13.52 -10.51
N GLY A 525 5.15 -13.74 -9.42
CA GLY A 525 5.06 -12.77 -8.33
C GLY A 525 4.38 -11.46 -8.72
N LYS A 526 3.59 -11.48 -9.80
CA LYS A 526 2.80 -10.32 -10.23
C LYS A 526 1.82 -9.91 -9.14
N LYS A 527 1.78 -8.61 -8.89
CA LYS A 527 0.79 -8.00 -8.02
C LYS A 527 -0.61 -8.20 -8.61
N ASN A 528 -1.59 -8.39 -7.73
CA ASN A 528 -2.99 -8.48 -8.12
C ASN A 528 -3.55 -7.09 -8.44
N PHE A 529 -4.83 -7.00 -8.79
CA PHE A 529 -5.50 -5.73 -9.11
C PHE A 529 -5.53 -4.72 -7.94
N LEU A 530 -5.22 -5.15 -6.72
CA LEU A 530 -5.06 -4.30 -5.53
C LEU A 530 -3.60 -3.83 -5.34
N ASP A 531 -2.70 -4.08 -6.29
CA ASP A 531 -1.26 -3.78 -6.21
C ASP A 531 -0.54 -4.51 -5.05
N LEU A 532 -1.07 -5.66 -4.63
CA LEU A 532 -0.49 -6.54 -3.60
C LEU A 532 0.05 -7.83 -4.22
N ASP A 533 1.22 -8.30 -3.78
CA ASP A 533 1.84 -9.58 -4.15
C ASP A 533 1.33 -10.76 -3.29
N VAL A 534 0.92 -10.47 -2.05
CA VAL A 534 0.29 -11.40 -1.10
C VAL A 534 -0.95 -10.77 -0.46
N ILE A 535 -1.94 -11.59 -0.11
CA ILE A 535 -3.08 -11.19 0.71
C ILE A 535 -2.83 -11.59 2.16
N ASN A 536 -2.91 -10.64 3.09
CA ASN A 536 -2.75 -10.87 4.53
C ASN A 536 -4.12 -10.89 5.22
N PRO A 537 -4.58 -12.03 5.73
CA PRO A 537 -5.82 -12.10 6.50
C PRO A 537 -5.69 -11.37 7.84
N SER A 538 -6.72 -10.60 8.22
CA SER A 538 -6.78 -9.91 9.51
C SER A 538 -7.26 -10.84 10.62
N LEU A 539 -6.69 -10.65 11.82
CA LEU A 539 -7.12 -11.27 13.07
C LEU A 539 -7.20 -10.18 14.14
N GLY A 540 -8.29 -10.14 14.91
CA GLY A 540 -8.45 -9.17 15.99
C GLY A 540 -7.34 -9.31 17.05
N LEU A 541 -6.77 -8.19 17.51
CA LEU A 541 -5.68 -8.22 18.49
C LEU A 541 -6.10 -8.91 19.79
N GLY A 542 -7.37 -8.76 20.22
CA GLY A 542 -7.89 -9.43 21.41
C GLY A 542 -7.80 -10.96 21.35
N CYS A 543 -7.71 -11.56 20.15
CA CYS A 543 -7.54 -12.99 19.97
C CYS A 543 -6.25 -13.53 20.60
N THR A 544 -5.17 -12.73 20.66
CA THR A 544 -3.89 -13.16 21.22
C THR A 544 -3.93 -13.33 22.73
N ARG A 545 -4.87 -12.66 23.41
CA ARG A 545 -5.12 -12.79 24.85
C ARG A 545 -6.04 -13.97 25.20
N MET A 546 -6.59 -14.64 24.19
CA MET A 546 -7.59 -15.69 24.32
C MET A 546 -7.23 -16.94 23.52
N THR A 547 -5.95 -17.31 23.53
CA THR A 547 -5.43 -18.40 22.69
C THR A 547 -6.14 -19.73 22.92
N ALA A 548 -6.47 -20.09 24.17
CA ALA A 548 -7.19 -21.32 24.48
C ALA A 548 -8.61 -21.35 23.87
N ASP A 549 -9.38 -20.27 24.04
CA ASP A 549 -10.73 -20.14 23.46
C ASP A 549 -10.65 -20.10 21.92
N LEU A 550 -9.64 -19.44 21.35
CA LEU A 550 -9.39 -19.35 19.91
C LEU A 550 -8.99 -20.70 19.30
N ASP A 551 -8.15 -21.46 20.00
CA ASP A 551 -7.72 -22.79 19.59
C ASP A 551 -8.90 -23.76 19.64
N ARG A 552 -9.76 -23.67 20.67
CA ARG A 552 -11.03 -24.40 20.74
C ARG A 552 -11.98 -24.00 19.62
N TYR A 553 -12.11 -22.70 19.33
CA TYR A 553 -12.89 -22.20 18.20
C TYR A 553 -12.34 -22.72 16.86
N SER A 554 -11.06 -23.03 16.78
CA SER A 554 -10.43 -23.54 15.56
C SER A 554 -10.32 -25.07 15.53
N SER A 555 -10.93 -25.76 16.50
CA SER A 555 -10.97 -27.22 16.59
C SER A 555 -12.23 -27.75 15.89
N TYR A 556 -12.10 -27.98 14.58
CA TYR A 556 -13.15 -28.57 13.75
C TYR A 556 -12.55 -29.43 12.64
N THR A 557 -13.36 -30.30 12.04
CA THR A 557 -12.93 -31.07 10.86
C THR A 557 -13.19 -30.26 9.59
N ARG A 558 -12.18 -30.12 8.72
CA ARG A 558 -12.34 -29.40 7.45
C ARG A 558 -13.41 -30.07 6.59
N TYR A 559 -14.22 -29.25 5.93
CA TYR A 559 -15.30 -29.71 5.05
C TYR A 559 -16.37 -30.57 5.74
N SER A 560 -16.45 -30.55 7.09
CA SER A 560 -17.55 -31.13 7.84
C SER A 560 -18.53 -30.04 8.30
N SER A 561 -19.59 -30.41 9.01
CA SER A 561 -20.39 -29.44 9.76
C SER A 561 -19.55 -28.77 10.84
N CYS A 562 -19.71 -27.45 11.00
CA CYS A 562 -19.09 -26.71 12.10
C CYS A 562 -19.68 -27.16 13.46
N PRO A 563 -18.88 -27.09 14.54
CA PRO A 563 -19.42 -27.25 15.89
C PRO A 563 -20.55 -26.26 16.18
N ASP A 564 -21.50 -26.67 17.04
CA ASP A 564 -22.54 -25.77 17.56
C ASP A 564 -21.99 -25.04 18.78
N ASP A 565 -21.27 -23.96 18.54
CA ASP A 565 -20.49 -23.20 19.52
C ASP A 565 -20.58 -21.68 19.30
N TRP A 566 -21.74 -21.18 18.90
CA TRP A 566 -21.97 -19.75 18.71
C TRP A 566 -21.66 -18.93 19.98
N GLU A 567 -21.88 -19.50 21.17
CA GLU A 567 -21.56 -18.87 22.46
C GLU A 567 -20.05 -18.59 22.61
N LEU A 568 -19.20 -19.48 22.10
CA LEU A 568 -17.75 -19.32 22.10
C LEU A 568 -17.33 -18.24 21.10
N ALA A 569 -17.93 -18.24 19.90
CA ALA A 569 -17.72 -17.21 18.90
C ALA A 569 -18.08 -15.82 19.45
N GLN A 570 -19.24 -15.71 20.10
CA GLN A 570 -19.70 -14.47 20.73
C GLN A 570 -18.74 -14.02 21.84
N LYS A 571 -18.30 -14.95 22.70
CA LYS A 571 -17.34 -14.66 23.78
C LYS A 571 -16.05 -14.04 23.24
N LEU A 572 -15.52 -14.59 22.15
CA LEU A 572 -14.33 -14.06 21.47
C LEU A 572 -14.60 -12.64 20.92
N ILE A 573 -15.70 -12.44 20.17
CA ILE A 573 -16.06 -11.13 19.59
C ILE A 573 -16.24 -10.06 20.66
N LEU A 574 -16.94 -10.38 21.76
CA LEU A 574 -17.21 -9.45 22.86
C LEU A 574 -15.92 -9.06 23.62
N LYS A 575 -14.88 -9.90 23.59
CA LYS A 575 -13.58 -9.63 24.20
C LYS A 575 -12.55 -9.04 23.21
N GLY A 576 -13.01 -8.57 22.04
CA GLY A 576 -12.16 -7.88 21.06
C GLY A 576 -11.39 -8.78 20.10
N CYS A 577 -11.73 -10.08 20.04
CA CYS A 577 -11.26 -10.99 19.00
C CYS A 577 -12.19 -10.89 17.78
N ASP A 578 -12.18 -9.75 17.10
CA ASP A 578 -12.94 -9.51 15.88
C ASP A 578 -12.07 -8.76 14.84
N PRO A 579 -12.05 -9.16 13.54
CA PRO A 579 -12.75 -10.31 12.97
C PRO A 579 -12.19 -11.65 13.46
N LEU A 580 -13.08 -12.63 13.65
CA LEU A 580 -12.72 -14.03 13.91
C LEU A 580 -12.04 -14.69 12.70
N PRO A 581 -11.18 -15.70 12.90
CA PRO A 581 -10.67 -16.54 11.81
C PRO A 581 -11.80 -17.18 11.02
N ARG A 582 -11.71 -17.16 9.68
CA ARG A 582 -12.68 -17.84 8.83
C ARG A 582 -12.53 -19.36 8.96
N ARG A 583 -13.61 -20.07 9.29
CA ARG A 583 -13.63 -21.54 9.37
C ARG A 583 -13.85 -22.18 8.00
N ILE A 584 -13.21 -23.32 7.76
CA ILE A 584 -13.39 -24.17 6.57
C ILE A 584 -14.31 -25.35 6.92
N CYS A 585 -15.51 -25.04 7.40
CA CYS A 585 -16.57 -26.01 7.70
C CYS A 585 -17.93 -25.44 7.25
N PHE A 586 -18.92 -26.30 7.08
CA PHE A 586 -20.27 -25.92 6.69
C PHE A 586 -21.07 -25.46 7.92
N SER A 587 -21.67 -24.27 7.84
CA SER A 587 -22.54 -23.76 8.90
C SER A 587 -23.60 -24.79 9.29
N ARG A 588 -23.77 -25.00 10.59
CA ARG A 588 -24.74 -25.97 11.09
C ARG A 588 -26.15 -25.46 10.87
N THR A 589 -27.01 -26.31 10.30
CA THR A 589 -28.42 -26.01 10.09
C THR A 589 -29.29 -26.89 11.00
N PRO A 590 -30.50 -26.44 11.36
CA PRO A 590 -31.47 -27.31 12.01
C PRO A 590 -31.78 -28.57 11.16
N PRO A 591 -32.04 -29.73 11.79
CA PRO A 591 -32.32 -30.99 11.06
C PRO A 591 -33.56 -30.93 10.18
N HIS A 592 -34.55 -30.13 10.60
CA HIS A 592 -35.80 -29.90 9.89
C HIS A 592 -35.94 -28.41 9.67
N TYR A 593 -35.85 -27.97 8.42
CA TYR A 593 -35.96 -26.56 8.07
C TYR A 593 -37.16 -26.35 7.16
N ASP A 594 -38.16 -25.63 7.68
CA ASP A 594 -39.37 -25.30 6.94
C ASP A 594 -39.08 -24.32 5.81
N LYS A 595 -39.90 -24.35 4.75
CA LYS A 595 -39.81 -23.40 3.64
C LYS A 595 -40.03 -21.97 4.17
N PRO A 596 -39.19 -20.98 3.78
CA PRO A 596 -39.39 -19.59 4.18
C PRO A 596 -40.77 -19.06 3.77
N LEU A 597 -41.40 -18.30 4.66
CA LEU A 597 -42.64 -17.58 4.39
C LEU A 597 -42.39 -16.43 3.40
N SER A 598 -43.43 -15.96 2.72
CA SER A 598 -43.37 -14.71 1.96
C SER A 598 -43.02 -13.55 2.87
N LEU A 599 -42.31 -12.54 2.34
CA LEU A 599 -41.80 -11.41 3.10
C LEU A 599 -42.90 -10.74 3.94
N ASP A 600 -44.04 -10.41 3.34
CA ASP A 600 -45.15 -9.72 4.03
C ASP A 600 -45.68 -10.54 5.23
N THR A 601 -45.66 -11.86 5.12
CA THR A 601 -46.12 -12.78 6.17
C THR A 601 -45.03 -13.01 7.22
N SER A 602 -43.76 -13.11 6.80
CA SER A 602 -42.63 -13.39 7.69
C SER A 602 -42.33 -12.27 8.67
N LEU A 603 -42.67 -11.01 8.33
CA LEU A 603 -42.41 -9.86 9.21
C LEU A 603 -43.06 -10.01 10.59
N TRP A 604 -44.27 -10.59 10.66
CA TRP A 604 -45.08 -10.63 11.88
C TRP A 604 -45.49 -12.03 12.32
N THR A 605 -45.19 -13.05 11.53
CA THR A 605 -45.46 -14.43 11.91
C THR A 605 -44.36 -14.96 12.83
N LYS A 606 -44.77 -15.59 13.94
CA LYS A 606 -43.86 -16.30 14.85
C LYS A 606 -43.04 -17.34 14.07
N PRO A 607 -41.70 -17.31 14.12
CA PRO A 607 -40.87 -18.35 13.52
C PRO A 607 -41.17 -19.75 14.07
N SER A 608 -40.98 -20.77 13.22
CA SER A 608 -41.11 -22.17 13.60
C SER A 608 -39.96 -22.59 14.51
N ASP A 609 -40.25 -23.39 15.53
CA ASP A 609 -39.23 -23.89 16.46
C ASP A 609 -38.23 -24.83 15.76
N SER A 610 -38.65 -25.48 14.68
CA SER A 610 -37.80 -26.34 13.84
C SER A 610 -36.68 -25.56 13.16
N ASN A 611 -36.88 -24.28 12.84
CA ASN A 611 -35.92 -23.45 12.11
C ASN A 611 -34.78 -22.88 13.00
N ILE A 612 -34.76 -23.15 14.31
CA ILE A 612 -33.79 -22.60 15.26
C ILE A 612 -33.01 -23.72 15.94
N LEU A 613 -31.69 -23.53 16.12
CA LEU A 613 -30.83 -24.44 16.88
C LEU A 613 -30.87 -24.11 18.38
N TRP A 614 -31.71 -24.81 19.14
CA TRP A 614 -31.95 -24.53 20.56
C TRP A 614 -30.93 -25.08 21.56
N ASN A 615 -29.90 -25.82 21.11
CA ASN A 615 -29.03 -26.61 22.00
C ASN A 615 -28.33 -25.76 23.07
N ARG A 616 -27.88 -24.55 22.70
CA ARG A 616 -27.08 -23.65 23.52
C ARG A 616 -27.87 -22.52 24.20
N TYR A 617 -29.18 -22.45 23.98
CA TYR A 617 -30.05 -21.49 24.68
C TYR A 617 -30.68 -22.12 25.92
N LYS A 618 -30.96 -21.30 26.95
CA LYS A 618 -31.71 -21.78 28.13
C LYS A 618 -33.13 -22.18 27.75
N CYS A 619 -33.80 -21.35 26.94
CA CYS A 619 -35.06 -21.71 26.32
C CYS A 619 -34.87 -22.71 25.19
N LYS A 620 -35.82 -23.66 25.05
CA LYS A 620 -35.79 -24.73 24.03
C LYS A 620 -36.85 -24.60 22.94
N ASN A 621 -37.65 -23.54 23.01
CA ASN A 621 -38.65 -23.17 22.02
C ASN A 621 -39.01 -21.69 22.19
N TYR A 622 -39.71 -21.14 21.21
CA TYR A 622 -40.16 -19.77 21.16
C TYR A 622 -41.15 -19.46 22.28
N ASN A 623 -41.99 -20.43 22.67
CA ASN A 623 -42.97 -20.23 23.73
C ASN A 623 -42.31 -19.92 25.08
N CYS A 624 -41.16 -20.55 25.37
CA CYS A 624 -40.32 -20.20 26.51
C CYS A 624 -39.78 -18.77 26.46
N LEU A 625 -39.56 -18.21 25.27
CA LEU A 625 -39.09 -16.83 25.11
C LEU A 625 -40.19 -15.78 25.35
N VAL A 626 -41.47 -16.16 25.26
CA VAL A 626 -42.61 -15.22 25.37
C VAL A 626 -43.43 -15.43 26.65
N SER A 627 -43.45 -16.63 27.23
CA SER A 627 -44.24 -16.97 28.42
C SER A 627 -43.85 -16.17 29.65
N ILE A 628 -44.83 -15.57 30.35
CA ILE A 628 -44.61 -14.81 31.59
C ILE A 628 -43.99 -15.70 32.69
N GLU A 629 -44.33 -17.00 32.72
CA GLU A 629 -43.84 -17.94 33.72
C GLU A 629 -42.32 -18.19 33.64
N THR A 630 -41.74 -18.00 32.46
CA THR A 630 -40.31 -18.23 32.21
C THR A 630 -39.47 -16.97 32.28
N LEU A 631 -40.05 -15.80 32.60
CA LEU A 631 -39.39 -14.48 32.51
C LEU A 631 -38.00 -14.45 33.18
N ASN A 632 -37.87 -14.98 34.38
CA ASN A 632 -36.61 -15.03 35.14
C ASN A 632 -35.67 -16.19 34.75
N LYS A 633 -36.11 -17.09 33.87
CA LYS A 633 -35.40 -18.31 33.47
C LYS A 633 -34.92 -18.30 32.01
N ARG A 634 -35.26 -17.25 31.23
CA ARG A 634 -34.95 -17.18 29.79
C ARG A 634 -33.45 -17.04 29.48
N GLY A 635 -32.66 -16.54 30.44
CA GLY A 635 -31.21 -16.33 30.27
C GLY A 635 -30.82 -15.01 29.62
N PHE A 636 -31.76 -14.08 29.50
CA PHE A 636 -31.52 -12.73 29.00
C PHE A 636 -32.40 -11.71 29.72
N HIS A 637 -31.91 -10.49 29.85
CA HIS A 637 -32.59 -9.42 30.58
C HIS A 637 -32.89 -8.20 29.70
N LYS A 638 -31.99 -7.85 28.78
CA LYS A 638 -32.23 -6.75 27.83
C LYS A 638 -33.31 -7.16 26.81
N CYS A 639 -34.30 -6.28 26.64
CA CYS A 639 -35.47 -6.48 25.78
C CYS A 639 -36.28 -7.76 26.06
N SER A 640 -36.77 -7.92 27.30
CA SER A 640 -37.61 -9.06 27.72
C SER A 640 -38.84 -9.32 26.83
N ASP A 641 -39.39 -8.27 26.20
CA ASP A 641 -40.56 -8.34 25.33
C ASP A 641 -40.23 -8.47 23.83
N CYS A 642 -38.95 -8.48 23.42
CA CYS A 642 -38.56 -8.48 22.01
C CYS A 642 -39.09 -9.66 21.17
N PHE A 643 -39.35 -10.80 21.81
CA PHE A 643 -39.89 -11.98 21.11
C PHE A 643 -41.42 -11.96 21.04
N ASN A 644 -42.10 -10.96 21.61
CA ASN A 644 -43.53 -10.79 21.43
C ASN A 644 -43.79 -9.89 20.22
N LEU A 645 -43.93 -10.50 19.04
CA LEU A 645 -44.15 -9.77 17.78
C LEU A 645 -45.49 -9.02 17.72
N SER A 646 -46.43 -9.30 18.63
CA SER A 646 -47.71 -8.59 18.71
C SER A 646 -47.59 -7.23 19.41
N LYS A 647 -46.51 -6.99 20.17
CA LYS A 647 -46.24 -5.68 20.77
C LYS A 647 -45.48 -4.82 19.78
N ILE A 648 -46.17 -3.87 19.17
CA ILE A 648 -45.60 -2.95 18.19
C ILE A 648 -45.29 -1.63 18.90
N GLY A 649 -44.00 -1.32 19.05
CA GLY A 649 -43.52 0.00 19.50
C GLY A 649 -43.55 1.03 18.36
N TRP A 650 -43.32 2.31 18.69
CA TRP A 650 -43.13 3.42 17.74
C TRP A 650 -44.31 3.79 16.81
N GLU A 651 -45.49 3.17 16.93
CA GLU A 651 -46.67 3.48 16.11
C GLU A 651 -47.70 4.41 16.77
N VAL A 652 -47.88 4.32 18.09
CA VAL A 652 -48.89 5.10 18.81
C VAL A 652 -48.22 6.25 19.56
N PRO A 653 -48.59 7.52 19.32
CA PRO A 653 -48.22 8.62 20.20
C PRO A 653 -48.92 8.38 21.54
N LEU A 654 -48.16 7.98 22.57
CA LEU A 654 -48.65 8.07 23.95
C LEU A 654 -48.95 9.55 24.22
N ASP A 655 -50.11 9.83 24.80
CA ASP A 655 -50.56 11.19 25.14
C ASP A 655 -49.44 12.02 25.78
N GLY A 656 -49.19 13.19 25.19
CA GLY A 656 -48.66 14.40 25.83
C GLY A 656 -47.37 14.33 26.66
N SER A 657 -46.28 14.94 26.15
CA SER A 657 -45.11 15.49 26.89
C SER A 657 -44.29 14.59 27.84
N GLU A 658 -44.82 13.47 28.33
CA GLU A 658 -44.19 12.61 29.33
C GLU A 658 -43.57 11.34 28.73
N SER A 659 -43.90 10.98 27.50
CA SER A 659 -43.31 9.83 26.82
C SER A 659 -41.93 10.14 26.25
N ALA A 660 -40.96 9.29 26.56
CA ALA A 660 -39.64 9.30 25.96
C ALA A 660 -39.65 8.84 24.49
N GLU A 661 -40.66 8.09 24.05
CA GLU A 661 -40.68 7.47 22.73
C GLU A 661 -40.94 8.49 21.62
N ILE A 662 -40.31 8.29 20.46
CA ILE A 662 -40.51 9.07 19.23
C ILE A 662 -41.12 8.14 18.19
N SER A 663 -42.18 8.54 17.49
CA SER A 663 -42.83 7.65 16.52
C SER A 663 -42.09 7.60 15.19
N ILE A 664 -42.18 6.46 14.48
CA ILE A 664 -41.60 6.31 13.14
C ILE A 664 -42.17 7.35 12.17
N ASN A 665 -43.47 7.63 12.28
CA ASN A 665 -44.15 8.58 11.40
C ASN A 665 -43.63 10.01 11.62
N GLU A 666 -43.35 10.41 12.87
CA GLU A 666 -42.71 11.70 13.16
C GLU A 666 -41.34 11.80 12.50
N VAL A 667 -40.47 10.79 12.65
CA VAL A 667 -39.11 10.82 12.09
C VAL A 667 -39.12 10.84 10.57
N LEU A 668 -39.92 9.98 9.93
CA LEU A 668 -40.02 9.94 8.47
C LEU A 668 -40.66 11.20 7.88
N ALA A 669 -41.52 11.90 8.64
CA ALA A 669 -42.09 13.17 8.22
C ALA A 669 -41.06 14.31 8.17
N LEU A 670 -40.00 14.25 8.99
CA LEU A 670 -38.89 15.23 8.94
C LEU A 670 -38.15 15.21 7.60
N LYS A 671 -38.11 14.04 6.95
CA LYS A 671 -37.27 13.73 5.78
C LYS A 671 -38.02 12.88 4.76
N LYS A 672 -39.16 13.40 4.30
CA LYS A 672 -40.11 12.64 3.48
C LYS A 672 -39.48 12.15 2.17
N GLY A 673 -39.28 10.84 2.08
CA GLY A 673 -38.70 10.17 0.89
C GLY A 673 -37.17 10.17 0.82
N GLU A 674 -36.48 10.75 1.80
CA GLU A 674 -35.01 10.80 1.82
C GLU A 674 -34.40 9.61 2.58
N ILE A 675 -35.08 9.10 3.61
CA ILE A 675 -34.63 7.95 4.41
C ILE A 675 -34.98 6.65 3.67
N ARG A 676 -33.97 5.92 3.19
CA ARG A 676 -34.15 4.68 2.39
C ARG A 676 -33.38 3.50 2.96
N VAL A 677 -32.20 3.75 3.52
CA VAL A 677 -31.36 2.73 4.14
C VAL A 677 -30.85 3.19 5.50
N GLY A 678 -30.87 2.29 6.48
CA GLY A 678 -30.38 2.60 7.82
C GLY A 678 -29.88 1.41 8.62
N LEU A 679 -29.40 1.71 9.81
CA LEU A 679 -28.88 0.76 10.78
C LEU A 679 -29.69 0.88 12.08
N ASP A 680 -30.09 -0.24 12.65
CA ASP A 680 -30.66 -0.33 14.00
C ASP A 680 -29.66 -1.04 14.91
N PHE A 681 -28.98 -0.29 15.76
CA PHE A 681 -27.93 -0.75 16.66
C PHE A 681 -28.52 -0.97 18.07
N SER A 682 -29.30 -2.05 18.20
CA SER A 682 -30.17 -2.30 19.36
C SER A 682 -30.32 -3.80 19.68
N PRO A 683 -30.64 -4.19 20.94
CA PRO A 683 -31.05 -5.55 21.27
C PRO A 683 -32.47 -5.77 20.73
N THR A 684 -32.57 -6.35 19.54
CA THR A 684 -33.84 -6.45 18.81
C THR A 684 -33.98 -7.79 18.09
N THR A 685 -35.22 -8.21 17.86
CA THR A 685 -35.57 -9.30 16.94
C THR A 685 -35.92 -8.77 15.54
N GLY A 686 -35.61 -7.50 15.25
CA GLY A 686 -35.86 -6.84 13.96
C GLY A 686 -37.21 -6.13 13.88
N THR A 687 -37.87 -5.83 15.00
CA THR A 687 -39.21 -5.21 14.99
C THR A 687 -39.19 -3.81 14.39
N PHE A 688 -38.22 -2.98 14.75
CA PHE A 688 -38.02 -1.68 14.12
C PHE A 688 -37.76 -1.83 12.61
N ALA A 689 -36.90 -2.76 12.22
CA ALA A 689 -36.62 -3.04 10.81
C ALA A 689 -37.86 -3.51 10.04
N ALA A 690 -38.75 -4.30 10.64
CA ALA A 690 -40.02 -4.71 10.04
C ALA A 690 -40.95 -3.52 9.78
N LEU A 691 -41.12 -2.63 10.77
CA LEU A 691 -41.96 -1.43 10.63
C LEU A 691 -41.43 -0.46 9.57
N MET A 692 -40.11 -0.31 9.52
CA MET A 692 -39.44 0.49 8.49
C MET A 692 -39.57 -0.15 7.11
N ARG A 693 -39.55 -1.49 7.03
CA ARG A 693 -39.73 -2.25 5.78
C ARG A 693 -41.11 -2.08 5.17
N GLU A 694 -42.17 -2.05 5.99
CA GLU A 694 -43.54 -1.73 5.52
C GLU A 694 -43.64 -0.34 4.90
N ARG A 695 -42.73 0.57 5.28
CA ARG A 695 -42.60 1.93 4.75
C ARG A 695 -41.52 2.04 3.66
N ASN A 696 -41.12 0.90 3.09
CA ASN A 696 -40.09 0.76 2.04
C ASN A 696 -38.69 1.23 2.44
N VAL A 697 -38.36 1.24 3.73
CA VAL A 697 -37.01 1.53 4.23
C VAL A 697 -36.30 0.23 4.60
N THR A 698 -35.06 0.07 4.14
CA THR A 698 -34.25 -1.12 4.45
C THR A 698 -33.38 -0.85 5.66
N ILE A 699 -33.58 -1.60 6.74
CA ILE A 699 -32.81 -1.47 7.97
C ILE A 699 -31.97 -2.74 8.16
N VAL A 700 -30.69 -2.55 8.46
CA VAL A 700 -29.80 -3.59 8.97
C VAL A 700 -29.87 -3.57 10.50
N SER A 701 -30.21 -4.70 11.13
CA SER A 701 -30.29 -4.80 12.59
C SER A 701 -28.99 -5.36 13.15
N ALA A 702 -28.19 -4.51 13.80
CA ALA A 702 -26.94 -4.89 14.44
C ALA A 702 -27.18 -5.36 15.89
N THR A 703 -26.95 -6.64 16.15
CA THR A 703 -27.17 -7.23 17.47
C THR A 703 -26.40 -8.52 17.68
N VAL A 704 -26.13 -8.88 18.93
CA VAL A 704 -25.57 -10.19 19.31
C VAL A 704 -26.67 -11.09 19.91
N ASN A 705 -26.40 -12.38 20.04
CA ASN A 705 -27.32 -13.34 20.63
C ASN A 705 -27.20 -13.28 22.16
N LEU A 706 -27.80 -12.26 22.77
CA LEU A 706 -27.80 -11.99 24.22
C LEU A 706 -28.57 -13.07 25.00
N GLY A 707 -28.15 -14.34 24.97
CA GLY A 707 -28.83 -15.46 25.65
C GLY A 707 -30.10 -15.97 24.96
N ALA A 708 -30.46 -15.40 23.80
CA ALA A 708 -31.60 -15.81 22.97
C ALA A 708 -31.27 -15.67 21.47
N PRO A 709 -32.02 -16.34 20.57
CA PRO A 709 -31.72 -16.42 19.13
C PRO A 709 -32.16 -15.16 18.37
N PHE A 710 -31.59 -13.99 18.70
CA PHE A 710 -31.98 -12.71 18.10
C PHE A 710 -31.69 -12.69 16.59
N ASN A 711 -30.49 -13.05 16.17
CA ASN A 711 -30.05 -12.98 14.77
C ASN A 711 -30.75 -14.00 13.87
N GLU A 712 -31.04 -15.19 14.39
CA GLU A 712 -31.82 -16.23 13.72
C GLU A 712 -33.27 -15.74 13.50
N VAL A 713 -33.88 -15.12 14.51
CA VAL A 713 -35.25 -14.58 14.39
C VAL A 713 -35.30 -13.42 13.40
N ILE A 714 -34.32 -12.51 13.40
CA ILE A 714 -34.21 -11.43 12.39
C ILE A 714 -34.17 -12.05 10.98
N SER A 715 -33.31 -13.05 10.77
CA SER A 715 -33.16 -13.73 9.47
C SER A 715 -34.45 -14.42 9.02
N LEU A 716 -35.13 -15.14 9.93
CA LEU A 716 -36.37 -15.87 9.63
C LEU A 716 -37.55 -14.94 9.30
N ARG A 717 -37.48 -13.66 9.69
CA ARG A 717 -38.44 -12.63 9.31
C ARG A 717 -38.16 -12.02 7.94
N GLY A 718 -37.07 -12.41 7.26
CA GLY A 718 -36.64 -11.84 5.99
C GLY A 718 -35.91 -10.49 6.14
N LEU A 719 -35.37 -10.21 7.33
CA LEU A 719 -34.64 -8.99 7.66
C LEU A 719 -33.13 -9.27 7.72
N ILE A 720 -32.32 -8.21 7.74
CA ILE A 720 -30.86 -8.31 7.63
C ILE A 720 -30.22 -8.17 9.01
N PRO A 721 -29.74 -9.26 9.65
CA PRO A 721 -28.93 -9.14 10.85
C PRO A 721 -27.48 -8.77 10.53
N LEU A 722 -26.87 -7.96 11.39
CA LEU A 722 -25.44 -7.70 11.42
C LEU A 722 -24.87 -8.14 12.77
N TYR A 723 -24.14 -9.25 12.76
CA TYR A 723 -23.58 -9.85 13.98
C TYR A 723 -22.25 -9.19 14.36
N VAL A 724 -22.31 -8.09 15.12
CA VAL A 724 -21.16 -7.27 15.53
C VAL A 724 -21.29 -6.84 16.99
N SER A 725 -20.16 -6.61 17.68
CA SER A 725 -20.14 -6.02 19.02
C SER A 725 -19.99 -4.50 19.00
N ILE A 726 -20.21 -3.88 20.16
CA ILE A 726 -20.05 -2.42 20.36
C ILE A 726 -18.61 -1.96 20.10
N GLY A 727 -17.61 -2.79 20.37
CA GLY A 727 -16.21 -2.48 20.12
C GLY A 727 -15.77 -2.67 18.66
N THR A 728 -16.68 -3.13 17.78
CA THR A 728 -16.37 -3.41 16.38
C THR A 728 -16.69 -2.20 15.52
N ARG A 729 -15.72 -1.77 14.69
CA ARG A 729 -15.98 -0.77 13.65
C ARG A 729 -16.99 -1.31 12.64
N LEU A 730 -18.05 -0.54 12.38
CA LEU A 730 -19.12 -0.92 11.48
C LEU A 730 -18.61 -1.18 10.05
N PRO A 731 -18.94 -2.33 9.43
CA PRO A 731 -18.45 -2.73 8.12
C PRO A 731 -19.22 -2.06 6.96
N PHE A 732 -19.56 -0.78 7.11
CA PHE A 732 -20.12 0.05 6.05
C PHE A 732 -19.05 0.99 5.50
N PHE A 733 -19.16 1.32 4.21
CA PHE A 733 -18.38 2.42 3.63
C PHE A 733 -18.82 3.76 4.24
N ASP A 734 -17.95 4.76 4.17
CA ASP A 734 -18.24 6.09 4.73
C ASP A 734 -19.44 6.72 4.00
N SER A 735 -20.31 7.41 4.72
CA SER A 735 -21.53 8.03 4.18
C SER A 735 -22.44 7.05 3.41
N THR A 736 -22.68 5.85 3.97
CA THR A 736 -23.55 4.85 3.36
C THR A 736 -25.02 5.04 3.74
N LEU A 737 -25.31 5.39 4.99
CA LEU A 737 -26.64 5.29 5.61
C LEU A 737 -27.35 6.64 5.68
N ASP A 738 -28.69 6.62 5.53
CA ASP A 738 -29.55 7.78 5.73
C ASP A 738 -30.00 7.91 7.21
N LEU A 739 -30.01 6.80 7.95
CA LEU A 739 -30.46 6.72 9.34
C LEU A 739 -29.58 5.75 10.16
N VAL A 740 -29.22 6.16 11.39
CA VAL A 740 -28.72 5.27 12.44
C VAL A 740 -29.68 5.39 13.62
N HIS A 741 -30.24 4.28 14.05
CA HIS A 741 -31.17 4.17 15.16
C HIS A 741 -30.56 3.35 16.28
N THR A 742 -30.79 3.75 17.53
CA THR A 742 -30.47 2.92 18.70
C THR A 742 -31.57 3.07 19.75
N THR A 743 -31.90 1.97 20.44
CA THR A 743 -32.83 2.00 21.56
C THR A 743 -32.43 1.01 22.65
N LEU A 744 -32.46 1.45 23.91
CA LEU A 744 -32.28 0.63 25.11
C LEU A 744 -31.02 -0.27 25.11
N TYR A 745 -30.03 0.02 24.26
CA TYR A 745 -28.80 -0.76 24.13
C TYR A 745 -27.64 -0.10 24.87
N LEU A 746 -27.30 1.10 24.40
CA LEU A 746 -26.40 2.03 25.04
C LEU A 746 -27.21 2.76 26.10
N ASP A 747 -26.75 2.66 27.34
CA ASP A 747 -27.36 3.29 28.51
C ASP A 747 -26.22 3.61 29.50
N GLY A 748 -26.53 4.01 30.72
CA GLY A 748 -25.57 4.49 31.71
C GLY A 748 -24.42 3.54 32.08
N TRP A 749 -24.41 2.30 31.60
CA TRP A 749 -23.27 1.39 31.73
C TRP A 749 -22.09 1.71 30.78
N ILE A 750 -22.32 2.41 29.65
CA ILE A 750 -21.27 2.60 28.64
C ILE A 750 -20.27 3.68 29.06
N ASP A 751 -18.97 3.38 28.99
CA ASP A 751 -17.93 4.37 29.20
C ASP A 751 -18.05 5.56 28.22
N LEU A 752 -17.75 6.78 28.69
CA LEU A 752 -17.91 8.00 27.90
C LEU A 752 -16.97 8.05 26.68
N GLU A 753 -15.74 7.56 26.82
CA GLU A 753 -14.76 7.51 25.74
C GLU A 753 -15.17 6.45 24.71
N LEU A 754 -15.60 5.27 25.18
CA LEU A 754 -16.12 4.23 24.28
C LEU A 754 -17.35 4.72 23.51
N LEU A 755 -18.28 5.43 24.18
CA LEU A 755 -19.45 6.02 23.52
C LEU A 755 -19.02 7.02 22.45
N GLU A 756 -18.02 7.86 22.73
CA GLU A 756 -17.48 8.80 21.74
C GLU A 756 -16.97 8.07 20.49
N TYR A 757 -16.17 7.01 20.62
CA TYR A 757 -15.75 6.20 19.47
C TYR A 757 -16.94 5.60 18.70
N VAL A 758 -17.96 5.11 19.39
CA VAL A 758 -19.18 4.58 18.77
C VAL A 758 -19.91 5.67 17.98
N LEU A 759 -20.07 6.87 18.56
CA LEU A 759 -20.74 7.99 17.91
C LEU A 759 -19.98 8.49 16.68
N PHE A 760 -18.65 8.54 16.71
CA PHE A 760 -17.85 8.93 15.56
C PHE A 760 -17.84 7.86 14.46
N ASP A 761 -17.96 6.58 14.79
CA ASP A 761 -18.16 5.54 13.78
C ASP A 761 -19.58 5.60 13.18
N TRP A 762 -20.59 5.99 13.98
CA TRP A 762 -21.94 6.28 13.49
C TRP A 762 -21.95 7.52 12.58
N ASP A 763 -21.25 8.60 12.95
CA ASP A 763 -21.06 9.76 12.09
C ASP A 763 -20.46 9.35 10.75
N ARG A 764 -19.39 8.56 10.78
CA ARG A 764 -18.69 8.11 9.57
C ARG A 764 -19.63 7.41 8.60
N VAL A 765 -20.50 6.52 9.08
CA VAL A 765 -21.42 5.76 8.21
C VAL A 765 -22.64 6.57 7.79
N LEU A 766 -22.99 7.65 8.50
CA LEU A 766 -24.08 8.56 8.14
C LEU A 766 -23.69 9.52 7.02
N ARG A 767 -24.57 9.63 6.02
CA ARG A 767 -24.47 10.63 4.94
C ARG A 767 -24.65 12.05 5.49
N PRO A 768 -24.11 13.08 4.82
CA PRO A 768 -24.53 14.46 5.07
C PRO A 768 -26.05 14.56 5.03
N LYS A 769 -26.66 15.29 5.97
CA LYS A 769 -28.12 15.36 6.17
C LYS A 769 -28.81 14.08 6.65
N GLY A 770 -28.05 13.03 6.93
CA GLY A 770 -28.52 11.81 7.58
C GLY A 770 -28.95 12.04 9.02
N VAL A 771 -29.74 11.10 9.55
CA VAL A 771 -30.38 11.21 10.86
C VAL A 771 -29.75 10.22 11.84
N LEU A 772 -29.32 10.72 12.99
CA LEU A 772 -29.03 9.91 14.17
C LEU A 772 -30.26 9.97 15.09
N TRP A 773 -30.88 8.82 15.30
CA TRP A 773 -32.05 8.66 16.14
C TRP A 773 -31.69 7.81 17.38
N VAL A 774 -31.60 8.49 18.51
CA VAL A 774 -31.39 7.89 19.83
C VAL A 774 -32.73 7.83 20.53
N ASP A 775 -33.20 6.64 20.88
CA ASP A 775 -34.51 6.45 21.51
C ASP A 775 -34.36 5.78 22.89
N ARG A 776 -34.75 6.47 23.95
CA ARG A 776 -34.76 5.97 25.33
C ARG A 776 -33.38 5.54 25.83
N PHE A 777 -32.31 6.29 25.51
CA PHE A 777 -31.03 6.17 26.22
C PHE A 777 -31.27 6.55 27.68
N PHE A 778 -30.88 5.73 28.66
CA PHE A 778 -31.11 6.07 30.07
C PHE A 778 -29.85 6.01 30.90
N CYS A 779 -29.74 6.88 31.90
CA CYS A 779 -28.69 6.82 32.91
C CYS A 779 -29.17 7.51 34.19
N LYS A 780 -28.36 7.45 35.25
CA LYS A 780 -28.62 8.24 36.45
C LYS A 780 -28.62 9.72 36.10
N LYS A 781 -29.44 10.50 36.82
CA LYS A 781 -29.55 11.96 36.63
C LYS A 781 -28.22 12.68 36.79
N GLU A 782 -27.35 12.23 37.68
CA GLU A 782 -26.01 12.78 37.92
C GLU A 782 -25.10 12.68 36.67
N ASP A 783 -25.20 11.59 35.92
CA ASP A 783 -24.36 11.30 34.75
C ASP A 783 -24.95 11.85 33.45
N MET A 784 -26.24 12.16 33.40
CA MET A 784 -26.95 12.57 32.18
C MET A 784 -26.29 13.76 31.48
N LYS A 785 -25.78 14.72 32.25
CA LYS A 785 -25.06 15.87 31.67
C LYS A 785 -23.79 15.44 30.94
N ALA A 786 -23.04 14.48 31.46
CA ALA A 786 -21.81 14.00 30.84
C ALA A 786 -22.12 13.28 29.51
N TYR A 787 -23.13 12.41 29.49
CA TYR A 787 -23.59 11.75 28.26
C TYR A 787 -24.10 12.75 27.22
N ILE A 788 -24.91 13.73 27.62
CA ILE A 788 -25.38 14.80 26.71
C ILE A 788 -24.20 15.53 26.08
N ASN A 789 -23.17 15.88 26.87
CA ASN A 789 -21.98 16.54 26.34
C ASN A 789 -21.31 15.68 25.24
N VAL A 790 -21.24 14.36 25.40
CA VAL A 790 -20.68 13.45 24.38
C VAL A 790 -21.51 13.47 23.09
N PHE A 791 -22.84 13.44 23.17
CA PHE A 791 -23.70 13.61 21.97
C PHE A 791 -23.56 14.99 21.32
N GLU A 792 -23.36 16.05 22.11
CA GLU A 792 -23.20 17.42 21.61
C GLU A 792 -21.88 17.63 20.86
N LYS A 793 -20.82 16.85 21.17
CA LYS A 793 -19.55 16.88 20.43
C LYS A 793 -19.70 16.60 18.94
N LEU A 794 -20.74 15.87 18.52
CA LEU A 794 -21.03 15.63 17.10
C LEU A 794 -21.35 16.91 16.33
N GLY A 795 -21.79 17.98 17.00
CA GLY A 795 -22.20 19.22 16.34
C GLY A 795 -23.47 19.07 15.48
N TYR A 796 -24.27 18.03 15.71
CA TYR A 796 -25.49 17.77 14.96
C TYR A 796 -26.61 18.73 15.34
N THR A 797 -27.50 19.00 14.39
CA THR A 797 -28.67 19.85 14.63
C THR A 797 -29.72 19.05 15.40
N LYS A 798 -30.12 19.54 16.58
CA LYS A 798 -31.17 18.91 17.39
C LYS A 798 -32.54 19.18 16.77
N VAL A 799 -33.14 18.17 16.14
CA VAL A 799 -34.48 18.27 15.52
C VAL A 799 -35.56 17.93 16.53
N ILE A 800 -35.37 16.83 17.24
CA ILE A 800 -36.21 16.42 18.38
C ILE A 800 -35.27 16.17 19.56
N TRP A 801 -35.62 16.66 20.74
CA TRP A 801 -34.84 16.45 21.95
C TRP A 801 -35.78 16.37 23.16
N LYS A 802 -35.82 15.21 23.81
CA LYS A 802 -36.65 14.94 24.99
C LYS A 802 -35.76 14.36 26.09
N VAL A 803 -35.79 14.99 27.27
CA VAL A 803 -35.22 14.41 28.51
C VAL A 803 -36.35 14.28 29.51
N VAL A 804 -36.71 13.05 29.88
CA VAL A 804 -37.86 12.77 30.75
C VAL A 804 -37.48 11.83 31.88
N ALA A 805 -38.14 11.95 33.02
CA ALA A 805 -37.90 11.06 34.15
C ALA A 805 -38.38 9.63 33.86
N LYS A 806 -37.56 8.65 34.23
CA LYS A 806 -37.90 7.23 34.10
C LYS A 806 -38.77 6.80 35.29
N LYS A 807 -40.09 6.69 35.08
CA LYS A 807 -41.09 6.46 36.14
C LYS A 807 -41.30 4.99 36.55
N ASP A 808 -40.56 4.05 35.96
CA ASP A 808 -40.76 2.60 36.14
C ASP A 808 -39.97 2.00 37.31
N LYS A 809 -38.99 2.73 37.88
CA LYS A 809 -38.19 2.33 39.04
C LYS A 809 -38.08 3.48 40.06
N ILE A 810 -37.71 3.13 41.30
CA ILE A 810 -37.52 4.08 42.43
C ILE A 810 -36.22 4.92 42.25
N ASP A 811 -35.35 4.53 41.33
CA ASP A 811 -34.08 5.20 41.05
C ASP A 811 -34.26 6.51 40.24
N ASP A 812 -33.46 7.54 40.55
CA ASP A 812 -33.46 8.86 39.88
C ASP A 812 -32.79 8.78 38.49
N GLU A 813 -33.36 7.95 37.61
CA GLU A 813 -32.93 7.74 36.23
C GLU A 813 -33.69 8.68 35.27
N LEU A 814 -33.02 9.10 34.21
CA LEU A 814 -33.57 9.92 33.14
C LEU A 814 -33.47 9.18 31.80
N TYR A 815 -34.48 9.33 30.94
CA TYR A 815 -34.42 8.98 29.53
C TYR A 815 -34.02 10.20 28.70
N LEU A 816 -33.11 10.00 27.75
CA LEU A 816 -32.79 10.87 26.63
C LEU A 816 -33.29 10.21 25.34
N SER A 817 -34.13 10.93 24.61
CA SER A 817 -34.52 10.60 23.26
C SER A 817 -34.30 11.80 22.35
N ALA A 818 -33.58 11.58 21.26
CA ALA A 818 -33.15 12.62 20.35
C ALA A 818 -33.19 12.19 18.90
N VAL A 819 -33.59 13.12 18.03
CA VAL A 819 -33.38 13.03 16.58
C VAL A 819 -32.44 14.15 16.20
N LEU A 820 -31.26 13.77 15.73
CA LEU A 820 -30.15 14.64 15.41
C LEU A 820 -29.87 14.58 13.92
N GLU A 821 -29.80 15.73 13.24
CA GLU A 821 -29.47 15.81 11.82
C GLU A 821 -27.98 16.15 11.65
N LYS A 822 -27.27 15.32 10.88
CA LYS A 822 -25.88 15.60 10.47
C LYS A 822 -25.82 16.83 9.58
N PRO A 823 -25.00 17.85 9.89
CA PRO A 823 -24.91 19.05 9.06
C PRO A 823 -24.25 18.76 7.70
N LEU A 824 -24.41 19.68 6.74
CA LEU A 824 -23.69 19.61 5.44
C LEU A 824 -22.19 19.90 5.62
N GLU A 825 -21.88 20.85 6.50
CA GLU A 825 -20.54 21.21 6.92
C GLU A 825 -20.52 21.25 8.46
N LEU A 826 -19.59 20.54 9.08
CA LEU A 826 -19.38 20.61 10.53
C LEU A 826 -18.92 22.04 10.85
N LYS A 827 -19.69 22.76 11.67
CA LYS A 827 -19.22 24.05 12.22
C LYS A 827 -17.92 23.76 12.96
N SER A 828 -16.82 24.41 12.59
CA SER A 828 -15.55 24.30 13.31
C SER A 828 -15.78 24.74 14.76
N THR A 829 -16.01 23.79 15.66
CA THR A 829 -16.05 24.05 17.09
C THR A 829 -14.67 24.56 17.48
N GLN A 830 -14.65 25.73 18.12
CA GLN A 830 -13.45 26.32 18.68
C GLN A 830 -12.75 25.28 19.56
N THR A 831 -11.60 24.87 19.05
CA THR A 831 -10.44 24.28 19.71
C THR A 831 -10.45 24.42 21.24
N LEU A 832 -10.34 23.26 21.90
CA LEU A 832 -9.88 23.08 23.28
C LEU A 832 -8.46 22.53 23.29
#